data_AF-A0A954Y401-F1
#
_entry.id   AF-A0A954Y401-F1
#
_cell.length_a   1.000
_cell.length_b   1.000
_cell.length_c   1.000
_cell.angle_alpha   90.00
_cell.angle_beta   90.00
_cell.angle_gamma   90.00
#
_symmetry.space_group_name_H-M   'P 1'
#
loop_
_entity.id
_entity.type
_entity.pdbx_description
1 polymer ?
#
loop_
_entity_poly.entity_id
_entity_poly.type
_entity_poly.pdbx_seq_one_letter_code
_entity_poly.pdbx_strand_id
1 'polypeptide(L)'
;MKIDRQFLLVLLLLGSVWQPSPAQEFGSLLKGTLLEEKTEEEKPANKKRSRKRPEAPKPAPAAEVIGLRGDLKSIELEGVESFPVEAIRRALSADLAYQAAARPSTPLADFVEVLTNRIEEGFDHAGIPPQISVSCEEKVVVEVKEGEQRYAGEMRAADGEELPPGLLERLREDQERSWNYVFESGMGAGSTKQRMWRSGEPVHADEPSSLASVRHLLSCFADCGLLTDFKTAMDLDHSGDNPAQKNRTRDMLIRRAGAKELSIAEIDFQGLTRHSPEELLDHMQIKVGDPLNSGLLEQACLNLDESLRFWLWKVDVHLPQPSAPTIDGKAGAKLVVRVKEYEDAPRLGEPFTEVDQAAIMGCKWLNSMADQDYDLVLDKSGELAGRVIFSPSSQEVRAELAGQVFSGLLHLNHSVCSSEQGLVVVDWERKAKLQFTGRRRPQVEIKLRPSPDERREIKSSFKFSIGFGKDNSAPWSIEAHPITWLRGVRSGEAEMADGVLILRHVGTHLELDAQTGRLLKMAAGEDGERLELRTERGALARAMEADAERSSGLQDLHNERHEAASLLRFMADQLVAQIPAPPSERQRIESLLHDALKSPELTAVFEDWSQKGQQREKTVNDAKPAAFTIPVSSRIASLSENGLGEIKKDYGFVLVDALFERGSWPWTLSREYLLDDFQKLQDDNHAYGREWRRVMGPDKIGPLACLLLSSTMSNKAAYARLGVRQTDRQSLERDLEQLTGGPLWVSELVSRLARALGQLTPEQRNLLVGYAPEMARAPLAAVLDRRAASPDETARDSVRSAVLQAWDEGWDEEVTSQMQLIASGNNPYH
;
A
#
# COMPACT_ATOMS: atom_id res chain seq x y z
N MET A 1 -2.20 -7.22 12.94
CA MET A 1 -3.67 -7.36 12.87
C MET A 1 -3.96 -8.80 12.55
N LYS A 2 -4.58 -9.53 13.49
CA LYS A 2 -4.98 -10.93 13.30
C LYS A 2 -6.26 -10.96 12.45
N ILE A 3 -6.27 -11.73 11.37
CA ILE A 3 -7.49 -11.97 10.56
C ILE A 3 -8.09 -13.30 11.03
N ASP A 4 -9.38 -13.24 11.39
CA ASP A 4 -10.13 -14.26 12.11
C ASP A 4 -10.65 -15.39 11.20
N ARG A 5 -10.88 -16.56 11.81
CA ARG A 5 -11.04 -17.92 11.24
C ARG A 5 -12.26 -18.13 10.32
N GLN A 6 -13.11 -17.12 10.13
CA GLN A 6 -14.42 -17.26 9.48
C GLN A 6 -14.50 -16.68 8.06
N PHE A 7 -13.52 -15.84 7.67
CA PHE A 7 -13.49 -15.17 6.36
C PHE A 7 -13.21 -16.13 5.19
N LEU A 8 -12.66 -17.32 5.48
CA LEU A 8 -12.12 -18.22 4.49
C LEU A 8 -13.16 -18.91 3.62
N LEU A 9 -14.35 -19.34 4.05
CA LEU A 9 -15.19 -20.15 3.14
C LEU A 9 -15.95 -19.36 2.06
N VAL A 10 -16.29 -18.09 2.33
CA VAL A 10 -16.95 -17.22 1.33
C VAL A 10 -15.94 -16.59 0.37
N LEU A 11 -14.65 -16.51 0.77
CA LEU A 11 -13.56 -15.99 -0.07
C LEU A 11 -12.60 -17.05 -0.60
N LEU A 12 -12.63 -18.30 -0.13
CA LEU A 12 -11.91 -19.43 -0.74
C LEU A 12 -12.42 -19.76 -2.13
N LEU A 13 -13.56 -19.17 -2.51
CA LEU A 13 -14.03 -19.20 -3.89
C LEU A 13 -13.63 -17.94 -4.67
N LEU A 14 -13.26 -16.80 -4.06
CA LEU A 14 -13.14 -15.51 -4.79
C LEU A 14 -12.03 -14.53 -4.37
N GLY A 15 -11.20 -14.78 -3.35
CA GLY A 15 -10.45 -13.69 -2.70
C GLY A 15 -9.05 -13.99 -2.17
N SER A 16 -8.33 -14.99 -2.68
CA SER A 16 -6.99 -15.34 -2.17
C SER A 16 -5.85 -14.38 -2.58
N VAL A 17 -6.13 -13.17 -3.07
CA VAL A 17 -5.09 -12.20 -3.49
C VAL A 17 -4.80 -11.12 -2.43
N TRP A 18 -5.53 -11.08 -1.31
CA TRP A 18 -5.49 -9.93 -0.39
C TRP A 18 -5.27 -10.33 1.07
N GLN A 19 -4.08 -10.89 1.34
CA GLN A 19 -3.51 -10.97 2.69
C GLN A 19 -2.08 -10.39 2.66
N PRO A 20 -1.63 -9.77 3.75
CA PRO A 20 -0.23 -9.43 3.90
C PRO A 20 0.62 -10.71 3.84
N SER A 21 1.76 -10.64 3.15
CA SER A 21 2.79 -11.67 3.11
C SER A 21 3.14 -12.19 4.53
N PRO A 22 3.61 -13.45 4.68
CA PRO A 22 4.29 -13.95 5.90
C PRO A 22 5.36 -12.97 6.45
N ALA A 23 5.85 -12.05 5.62
CA ALA A 23 6.70 -10.92 5.99
C ALA A 23 6.11 -9.97 7.05
N GLN A 24 4.78 -9.89 7.24
CA GLN A 24 4.19 -9.13 8.35
C GLN A 24 4.20 -9.89 9.68
N GLU A 25 4.05 -11.22 9.67
CA GLU A 25 4.26 -12.06 10.87
C GLU A 25 5.72 -12.02 11.32
N PHE A 26 6.64 -11.99 10.35
CA PHE A 26 8.07 -11.78 10.53
C PHE A 26 8.39 -10.44 11.23
N GLY A 27 7.67 -9.37 10.90
CA GLY A 27 7.77 -8.08 11.61
C GLY A 27 7.16 -8.11 13.02
N SER A 28 6.14 -8.93 13.28
CA SER A 28 5.55 -9.06 14.62
C SER A 28 6.36 -9.93 15.58
N LEU A 29 7.04 -10.98 15.10
CA LEU A 29 7.94 -11.81 15.91
C LEU A 29 9.16 -11.01 16.40
N LEU A 30 9.75 -10.20 15.52
CA LEU A 30 10.81 -9.26 15.90
C LEU A 30 10.33 -8.10 16.79
N LYS A 31 9.03 -7.74 16.73
CA LYS A 31 8.43 -6.76 17.65
C LYS A 31 8.16 -7.36 19.03
N GLY A 32 7.81 -8.65 19.11
CA GLY A 32 7.51 -9.36 20.37
C GLY A 32 8.73 -9.47 21.29
N THR A 33 9.91 -9.72 20.73
CA THR A 33 11.17 -9.83 21.50
C THR A 33 11.80 -8.49 21.89
N LEU A 34 11.27 -7.36 21.39
CA LEU A 34 11.77 -6.00 21.68
C LEU A 34 10.85 -5.20 22.62
N LEU A 35 9.86 -5.84 23.25
CA LEU A 35 8.95 -5.21 24.19
C LEU A 35 9.29 -5.63 25.62
N GLU A 36 9.81 -4.70 26.43
CA GLU A 36 9.83 -4.85 27.88
C GLU A 36 8.38 -4.84 28.40
N GLU A 37 7.93 -5.95 28.99
CA GLU A 37 6.71 -5.97 29.81
C GLU A 37 6.94 -5.16 31.09
N LYS A 38 6.34 -3.98 31.16
CA LYS A 38 6.10 -3.29 32.44
C LYS A 38 4.61 -3.27 32.75
N THR A 39 4.28 -3.81 33.92
CA THR A 39 3.01 -3.78 34.63
C THR A 39 2.31 -2.43 34.52
N GLU A 40 1.07 -2.43 34.04
CA GLU A 40 0.19 -1.25 33.98
C GLU A 40 -0.17 -0.75 35.38
N GLU A 41 0.24 0.47 35.72
CA GLU A 41 -0.33 1.26 36.81
C GLU A 41 -1.57 2.01 36.32
N GLU A 42 -2.68 1.83 37.04
CA GLU A 42 -3.98 2.47 36.81
C GLU A 42 -3.90 4.01 36.80
N LYS A 43 -4.32 4.64 35.71
CA LYS A 43 -4.54 6.10 35.65
C LYS A 43 -5.94 6.47 36.16
N PRO A 44 -6.08 7.58 36.92
CA PRO A 44 -7.34 7.94 37.55
C PRO A 44 -8.35 8.58 36.58
N ALA A 45 -9.63 8.30 36.85
CA ALA A 45 -10.80 8.75 36.10
C ALA A 45 -10.90 10.28 35.96
N ASN A 46 -10.98 10.76 34.72
CA ASN A 46 -11.12 12.19 34.41
C ASN A 46 -12.59 12.64 34.40
N LYS A 47 -12.85 13.80 35.01
CA LYS A 47 -14.20 14.35 35.32
C LYS A 47 -15.01 14.70 34.07
N LYS A 48 -16.24 14.15 33.99
CA LYS A 48 -17.29 14.50 33.02
C LYS A 48 -17.66 15.99 33.10
N ARG A 49 -17.39 16.75 32.04
CA ARG A 49 -18.01 18.06 31.79
C ARG A 49 -19.28 17.89 30.95
N SER A 50 -20.43 18.21 31.53
CA SER A 50 -21.72 18.23 30.84
C SER A 50 -21.79 19.40 29.84
N ARG A 51 -21.63 19.12 28.55
CA ARG A 51 -22.00 20.06 27.48
C ARG A 51 -23.50 19.97 27.23
N LYS A 52 -24.22 21.08 27.42
CA LYS A 52 -25.62 21.26 27.01
C LYS A 52 -25.73 20.99 25.51
N ARG A 53 -26.57 20.02 25.14
CA ARG A 53 -26.88 19.63 23.77
C ARG A 53 -27.67 20.78 23.11
N PRO A 54 -27.19 21.43 22.04
CA PRO A 54 -27.97 22.40 21.30
C PRO A 54 -29.17 21.69 20.65
N GLU A 55 -30.32 22.38 20.61
CA GLU A 55 -31.51 21.91 19.89
C GLU A 55 -31.17 21.59 18.44
N ALA A 56 -31.63 20.43 17.97
CA ALA A 56 -31.38 19.96 16.62
C ALA A 56 -32.00 20.94 15.61
N PRO A 57 -31.22 21.46 14.64
CA PRO A 57 -31.78 22.27 13.58
C PRO A 57 -32.84 21.48 12.81
N LYS A 58 -33.92 22.16 12.40
CA LYS A 58 -34.98 21.60 11.54
C LYS A 58 -34.33 20.89 10.34
N PRO A 59 -34.79 19.68 9.96
CA PRO A 59 -34.23 18.95 8.84
C PRO A 59 -34.41 19.78 7.56
N ALA A 60 -33.29 20.14 6.94
CA ALA A 60 -33.27 20.65 5.58
C ALA A 60 -33.94 19.61 4.64
N PRO A 61 -34.55 20.03 3.52
CA PRO A 61 -35.04 19.09 2.50
C PRO A 61 -33.91 18.10 2.16
N ALA A 62 -34.25 16.80 2.09
CA ALA A 62 -33.27 15.77 1.81
C ALA A 62 -32.62 16.07 0.46
N ALA A 63 -31.33 16.39 0.48
CA ALA A 63 -30.56 16.62 -0.74
C ALA A 63 -30.69 15.39 -1.65
N GLU A 64 -30.92 15.61 -2.94
CA GLU A 64 -30.88 14.54 -3.92
C GLU A 64 -29.53 13.82 -3.83
N VAL A 65 -29.55 12.49 -3.86
CA VAL A 65 -28.35 11.65 -3.79
C VAL A 65 -28.02 11.06 -5.16
N ILE A 66 -26.75 10.74 -5.39
CA ILE A 66 -26.30 10.19 -6.68
C ILE A 66 -26.86 8.77 -6.93
N GLY A 67 -27.03 7.96 -5.88
CA GLY A 67 -27.51 6.58 -6.02
C GLY A 67 -26.57 5.74 -6.89
N LEU A 68 -27.15 4.98 -7.82
CA LEU A 68 -26.39 4.12 -8.74
C LEU A 68 -25.81 4.88 -9.95
N ARG A 69 -26.02 6.19 -10.07
CA ARG A 69 -25.56 6.99 -11.22
C ARG A 69 -24.07 7.30 -11.21
N GLY A 70 -23.39 7.15 -10.07
CA GLY A 70 -21.94 7.38 -9.99
C GLY A 70 -21.08 6.21 -10.48
N ASP A 71 -21.64 5.26 -11.23
CA ASP A 71 -20.89 4.11 -11.76
C ASP A 71 -20.20 4.61 -13.01
N LEU A 72 -18.92 4.28 -13.20
CA LEU A 72 -18.18 4.67 -14.40
C LEU A 72 -18.86 4.19 -15.68
N LYS A 73 -19.57 3.06 -15.64
CA LYS A 73 -20.35 2.54 -16.78
C LYS A 73 -21.60 3.38 -17.09
N SER A 74 -22.13 4.12 -16.10
CA SER A 74 -23.28 5.00 -16.29
C SER A 74 -22.91 6.46 -16.58
N ILE A 75 -21.61 6.78 -16.64
CA ILE A 75 -21.10 8.09 -17.01
C ILE A 75 -20.83 8.10 -18.52
N GLU A 76 -21.50 8.99 -19.23
CA GLU A 76 -21.29 9.28 -20.64
C GLU A 76 -20.36 10.49 -20.76
N LEU A 77 -19.33 10.36 -21.59
CA LEU A 77 -18.31 11.40 -21.82
C LEU A 77 -18.43 11.83 -23.29
N GLU A 78 -18.78 13.09 -23.51
CA GLU A 78 -18.97 13.68 -24.83
C GLU A 78 -17.96 14.80 -25.09
N GLY A 79 -17.60 15.03 -26.35
CA GLY A 79 -16.67 16.10 -26.75
C GLY A 79 -15.19 15.86 -26.42
N VAL A 80 -14.84 14.68 -25.90
CA VAL A 80 -13.45 14.26 -25.69
C VAL A 80 -12.81 13.84 -27.02
N GLU A 81 -11.74 14.52 -27.42
CA GLU A 81 -11.01 14.29 -28.67
C GLU A 81 -9.56 13.83 -28.41
N SER A 82 -8.92 14.37 -27.36
CA SER A 82 -7.50 14.13 -27.08
C SER A 82 -7.21 12.78 -26.44
N PHE A 83 -8.20 12.18 -25.77
CA PHE A 83 -8.04 10.93 -25.03
C PHE A 83 -9.13 9.92 -25.40
N PRO A 84 -8.82 8.61 -25.41
CA PRO A 84 -9.86 7.60 -25.38
C PRO A 84 -10.69 7.75 -24.11
N VAL A 85 -12.02 7.71 -24.22
CA VAL A 85 -12.96 7.77 -23.08
C VAL A 85 -12.60 6.75 -21.99
N GLU A 86 -12.15 5.56 -22.38
CA GLU A 86 -11.71 4.51 -21.45
C GLU A 86 -10.47 4.88 -20.63
N ALA A 87 -9.60 5.77 -21.14
CA ALA A 87 -8.46 6.27 -20.38
C ALA A 87 -8.92 7.17 -19.22
N ILE A 88 -9.91 8.04 -19.47
CA ILE A 88 -10.51 8.91 -18.45
C ILE A 88 -11.23 8.07 -17.39
N ARG A 89 -12.05 7.10 -17.82
CA ARG A 89 -12.73 6.16 -16.90
C ARG A 89 -11.73 5.40 -16.04
N ARG A 90 -10.62 4.95 -16.62
CA ARG A 90 -9.55 4.27 -15.88
C ARG A 90 -8.90 5.17 -14.85
N ALA A 91 -8.59 6.42 -15.19
CA ALA A 91 -8.02 7.37 -14.24
C ALA A 91 -8.97 7.64 -13.07
N LEU A 92 -10.26 7.84 -13.34
CA LEU A 92 -11.29 7.96 -12.30
C LEU A 92 -11.44 6.68 -11.46
N SER A 93 -11.28 5.49 -12.06
CA SER A 93 -11.35 4.22 -11.33
C SER A 93 -10.27 4.09 -10.24
N ALA A 94 -9.10 4.72 -10.45
CA ALA A 94 -7.99 4.74 -9.51
C ALA A 94 -8.01 5.97 -8.58
N ASP A 95 -8.84 6.97 -8.86
CA ASP A 95 -8.89 8.23 -8.11
C ASP A 95 -9.73 8.10 -6.83
N LEU A 96 -9.09 8.16 -5.66
CA LEU A 96 -9.76 7.96 -4.37
C LEU A 96 -10.83 9.01 -4.06
N ALA A 97 -10.64 10.26 -4.50
CA ALA A 97 -11.62 11.32 -4.27
C ALA A 97 -12.91 11.02 -5.04
N TYR A 98 -12.79 10.65 -6.31
CA TYR A 98 -13.91 10.16 -7.11
C TYR A 98 -14.52 8.88 -6.50
N GLN A 99 -13.72 7.87 -6.15
CA GLN A 99 -14.24 6.61 -5.57
C GLN A 99 -15.05 6.85 -4.28
N ALA A 100 -14.65 7.86 -3.49
CA ALA A 100 -15.36 8.30 -2.29
C ALA A 100 -16.63 9.12 -2.60
N ALA A 101 -16.58 10.01 -3.61
CA ALA A 101 -17.74 10.77 -4.04
C ALA A 101 -18.80 9.87 -4.71
N ALA A 102 -18.36 8.83 -5.41
CA ALA A 102 -19.19 7.83 -6.07
C ALA A 102 -19.90 6.85 -5.10
N ARG A 103 -20.07 7.19 -3.82
CA ARG A 103 -20.94 6.41 -2.93
C ARG A 103 -22.41 6.68 -3.26
N PRO A 104 -23.29 5.67 -3.23
CA PRO A 104 -24.72 5.88 -3.48
C PRO A 104 -25.39 6.90 -2.54
N SER A 105 -24.89 7.06 -1.31
CA SER A 105 -25.39 8.03 -0.33
C SER A 105 -24.82 9.45 -0.44
N THR A 106 -23.90 9.71 -1.37
CA THR A 106 -23.34 11.06 -1.57
C THR A 106 -24.39 11.99 -2.18
N PRO A 107 -24.54 13.23 -1.67
CA PRO A 107 -25.36 14.25 -2.33
C PRO A 107 -24.92 14.44 -3.79
N LEU A 108 -25.90 14.62 -4.69
CA LEU A 108 -25.65 14.76 -6.12
C LEU A 108 -24.73 15.95 -6.42
N ALA A 109 -24.94 17.08 -5.75
CA ALA A 109 -24.12 18.28 -5.91
C ALA A 109 -22.64 18.01 -5.58
N ASP A 110 -22.37 17.38 -4.43
CA ASP A 110 -21.01 17.01 -4.02
C ASP A 110 -20.35 16.05 -5.03
N PHE A 111 -21.11 15.08 -5.55
CA PHE A 111 -20.60 14.16 -6.58
C PHE A 111 -20.24 14.89 -7.88
N VAL A 112 -21.13 15.78 -8.36
CA VAL A 112 -20.91 16.54 -9.59
C VAL A 112 -19.70 17.46 -9.44
N GLU A 113 -19.59 18.15 -8.31
CA GLU A 113 -18.43 19.00 -8.02
C GLU A 113 -17.13 18.20 -8.06
N VAL A 114 -17.06 17.06 -7.35
CA VAL A 114 -15.87 16.22 -7.37
C VAL A 114 -15.59 15.70 -8.77
N LEU A 115 -16.58 15.15 -9.48
CA LEU A 115 -16.39 14.61 -10.82
C LEU A 115 -15.85 15.67 -11.79
N THR A 116 -16.44 16.87 -11.80
CA THR A 116 -15.99 18.00 -12.62
C THR A 116 -14.54 18.34 -12.27
N ASN A 117 -14.23 18.61 -11.00
CA ASN A 117 -12.90 18.99 -10.57
C ASN A 117 -11.85 17.93 -10.93
N ARG A 118 -12.14 16.64 -10.74
CA ARG A 118 -11.18 15.57 -11.06
C ARG A 118 -10.91 15.44 -12.56
N ILE A 119 -11.93 15.64 -13.41
CA ILE A 119 -11.74 15.61 -14.86
C ILE A 119 -10.99 16.88 -15.31
N GLU A 120 -11.35 18.06 -14.80
CA GLU A 120 -10.65 19.32 -15.05
C GLU A 120 -9.16 19.20 -14.69
N GLU A 121 -8.86 18.71 -13.49
CA GLU A 121 -7.48 18.49 -13.04
C GLU A 121 -6.71 17.53 -13.96
N GLY A 122 -7.32 16.46 -14.46
CA GLY A 122 -6.63 15.53 -15.37
C GLY A 122 -6.31 16.14 -16.74
N PHE A 123 -7.21 16.99 -17.25
CA PHE A 123 -7.02 17.72 -18.50
C PHE A 123 -6.01 18.86 -18.36
N ASP A 124 -6.09 19.62 -17.27
CA ASP A 124 -5.12 20.65 -16.90
C ASP A 124 -3.74 20.05 -16.67
N HIS A 125 -3.68 18.87 -16.05
CA HIS A 125 -2.44 18.10 -15.92
C HIS A 125 -1.91 17.68 -17.30
N ALA A 126 -2.77 17.38 -18.26
CA ALA A 126 -2.32 17.11 -19.63
C ALA A 126 -2.04 18.37 -20.49
N GLY A 127 -2.15 19.57 -19.90
CA GLY A 127 -1.95 20.84 -20.59
C GLY A 127 -3.05 21.20 -21.59
N ILE A 128 -4.24 20.64 -21.44
CA ILE A 128 -5.40 20.86 -22.31
C ILE A 128 -6.52 21.45 -21.44
N PRO A 129 -6.64 22.77 -21.31
CA PRO A 129 -7.63 23.38 -20.42
C PRO A 129 -9.05 23.07 -20.92
N PRO A 130 -9.91 22.39 -20.14
CA PRO A 130 -11.24 22.01 -20.58
C PRO A 130 -12.28 23.05 -20.17
N GLN A 131 -13.45 23.02 -20.82
CA GLN A 131 -14.70 23.54 -20.25
C GLN A 131 -15.62 22.34 -20.04
N ILE A 132 -16.05 22.11 -18.79
CA ILE A 132 -16.86 20.94 -18.43
C ILE A 132 -18.26 21.36 -18.02
N SER A 133 -19.26 20.72 -18.61
CA SER A 133 -20.65 20.75 -18.15
C SER A 133 -21.08 19.34 -17.77
N VAL A 134 -21.70 19.21 -16.60
CA VAL A 134 -22.24 17.93 -16.12
C VAL A 134 -23.75 18.05 -15.97
N SER A 135 -24.48 17.17 -16.64
CA SER A 135 -25.92 17.00 -16.46
C SER A 135 -26.22 15.66 -15.80
N CYS A 136 -27.23 15.63 -14.93
CA CYS A 136 -27.56 14.48 -14.10
C CYS A 136 -29.07 14.26 -14.10
N GLU A 137 -29.60 13.79 -15.22
CA GLU A 137 -30.99 13.35 -15.34
C GLU A 137 -31.06 11.84 -15.03
N GLU A 138 -31.35 11.00 -16.03
CA GLU A 138 -31.35 9.54 -15.89
C GLU A 138 -29.94 8.94 -15.80
N LYS A 139 -28.99 9.60 -16.45
CA LYS A 139 -27.56 9.27 -16.45
C LYS A 139 -26.72 10.51 -16.15
N VAL A 140 -25.43 10.30 -15.89
CA VAL A 140 -24.46 11.40 -15.76
C VAL A 140 -23.84 11.60 -17.13
N VAL A 141 -24.11 12.75 -17.75
CA VAL A 141 -23.47 13.13 -19.02
C VAL A 141 -22.48 14.25 -18.71
N VAL A 142 -21.22 13.99 -19.05
CA VAL A 142 -20.11 14.94 -18.93
C VAL A 142 -19.76 15.40 -20.33
N GLU A 143 -20.12 16.63 -20.66
CA GLU A 143 -19.70 17.29 -21.87
C GLU A 143 -18.38 18.01 -21.62
N VAL A 144 -17.36 17.65 -22.39
CA VAL A 144 -16.04 18.27 -22.34
C VAL A 144 -15.81 19.04 -23.63
N LYS A 145 -15.49 20.32 -23.52
CA LYS A 145 -14.97 21.10 -24.63
C LYS A 145 -13.49 21.37 -24.39
N GLU A 146 -12.67 20.65 -25.12
CA GLU A 146 -11.21 20.74 -24.99
C GLU A 146 -10.66 22.06 -25.53
N GLY A 147 -9.71 22.65 -24.79
CA GLY A 147 -8.92 23.77 -25.26
C GLY A 147 -7.72 23.33 -26.11
N GLU A 148 -6.87 24.28 -26.50
CA GLU A 148 -5.64 23.94 -27.22
C GLU A 148 -4.60 23.33 -26.27
N GLN A 149 -4.00 22.22 -26.69
CA GLN A 149 -2.88 21.60 -25.97
C GLN A 149 -1.66 22.52 -25.90
N ARG A 150 -1.13 22.70 -24.70
CA ARG A 150 0.01 23.55 -24.38
C ARG A 150 1.22 22.69 -24.03
N TYR A 151 2.37 23.05 -24.60
CA TYR A 151 3.64 22.38 -24.37
C TYR A 151 4.62 23.30 -23.67
N ALA A 152 5.37 22.76 -22.72
CA ALA A 152 6.44 23.46 -22.03
C ALA A 152 7.57 23.77 -23.01
N GLY A 153 7.92 25.03 -23.13
CA GLY A 153 9.05 25.53 -23.89
C GLY A 153 10.32 25.57 -23.06
N GLU A 154 11.23 26.46 -23.41
CA GLU A 154 12.44 26.66 -22.61
C GLU A 154 12.15 27.45 -21.33
N MET A 155 12.93 27.16 -20.29
CA MET A 155 13.01 28.03 -19.12
C MET A 155 14.05 29.10 -19.40
N ARG A 156 13.64 30.37 -19.34
CA ARG A 156 14.51 31.50 -19.62
C ARG A 156 14.31 32.61 -18.59
N ALA A 157 15.37 33.39 -18.40
CA ALA A 157 15.23 34.69 -17.76
C ALA A 157 14.33 35.57 -18.63
N ALA A 158 13.50 36.40 -18.01
CA ALA A 158 12.85 37.46 -18.78
C ALA A 158 13.89 38.46 -19.31
N ASP A 159 13.57 39.14 -20.41
CA ASP A 159 14.47 40.10 -21.06
C ASP A 159 15.10 41.09 -20.05
N GLY A 160 16.43 41.12 -20.01
CA GLY A 160 17.21 42.00 -19.14
C GLY A 160 17.44 41.51 -17.71
N GLU A 161 16.93 40.33 -17.32
CA GLU A 161 17.24 39.70 -16.04
C GLU A 161 18.41 38.71 -16.15
N GLU A 162 19.32 38.74 -15.18
CA GLU A 162 20.34 37.70 -15.00
C GLU A 162 19.89 36.70 -13.94
N LEU A 163 19.78 35.43 -14.33
CA LEU A 163 19.51 34.34 -13.39
C LEU A 163 20.80 33.92 -12.66
N PRO A 164 20.69 33.44 -11.41
CA PRO A 164 21.83 32.91 -10.67
C PRO A 164 22.50 31.76 -11.43
N PRO A 165 23.84 31.68 -11.44
CA PRO A 165 24.56 30.53 -11.98
C PRO A 165 24.07 29.23 -11.34
N GLY A 166 23.87 28.17 -12.13
CA GLY A 166 23.41 26.87 -11.61
C GLY A 166 21.90 26.74 -11.42
N LEU A 167 21.12 27.84 -11.46
CA LEU A 167 19.68 27.78 -11.18
C LEU A 167 18.94 26.94 -12.24
N LEU A 168 19.25 27.16 -13.52
CA LEU A 168 18.59 26.44 -14.60
C LEU A 168 18.95 24.95 -14.58
N GLU A 169 20.19 24.59 -14.24
CA GLU A 169 20.58 23.20 -14.01
C GLU A 169 19.75 22.59 -12.87
N ARG A 170 19.66 23.25 -11.71
CA ARG A 170 18.88 22.77 -10.56
C ARG A 170 17.39 22.61 -10.84
N LEU A 171 16.81 23.50 -11.65
CA LEU A 171 15.40 23.41 -12.07
C LEU A 171 15.13 22.25 -13.03
N ARG A 172 16.16 21.77 -13.74
CA ARG A 172 16.05 20.65 -14.69
C ARG A 172 16.29 19.29 -14.02
N GLU A 173 16.87 19.28 -12.83
CA GLU A 173 17.25 18.08 -12.09
C GLU A 173 16.28 17.78 -10.94
N ASP A 174 16.08 16.49 -10.65
CA ASP A 174 15.38 16.09 -9.43
C ASP A 174 16.40 16.17 -8.31
N GLN A 175 16.12 16.99 -7.30
CA GLN A 175 17.05 17.25 -6.21
C GLN A 175 16.52 16.56 -4.94
N GLU A 176 17.15 15.46 -4.53
CA GLU A 176 16.92 14.88 -3.21
C GLU A 176 17.67 15.70 -2.16
N ARG A 177 16.93 16.25 -1.19
CA ARG A 177 17.47 17.09 -0.12
C ARG A 177 17.18 16.46 1.23
N SER A 178 18.11 16.63 2.17
CA SER A 178 17.98 16.14 3.55
C SER A 178 17.34 17.17 4.50
N TRP A 179 16.98 18.35 3.97
CA TRP A 179 16.26 19.42 4.66
C TRP A 179 14.96 19.76 3.92
N ASN A 180 14.06 20.48 4.59
CA ASN A 180 12.82 20.96 4.00
C ASN A 180 12.74 22.48 4.05
N TYR A 181 12.33 23.10 2.95
CA TYR A 181 11.91 24.50 2.99
C TYR A 181 10.47 24.61 3.49
N VAL A 182 10.27 25.48 4.49
CA VAL A 182 8.96 25.81 5.03
C VAL A 182 8.67 27.26 4.67
N PHE A 183 7.56 27.47 3.98
CA PHE A 183 7.11 28.78 3.55
C PHE A 183 6.05 29.30 4.53
N GLU A 184 6.17 30.55 4.99
CA GLU A 184 5.22 31.15 5.94
C GLU A 184 3.78 31.29 5.39
N SER A 185 3.58 31.18 4.09
CA SER A 185 2.35 31.52 3.37
C SER A 185 1.18 30.52 3.52
N GLY A 186 1.17 29.66 4.54
CA GLY A 186 0.13 28.62 4.70
C GLY A 186 0.14 27.55 3.60
N MET A 187 1.08 27.65 2.65
CA MET A 187 1.42 26.62 1.68
C MET A 187 2.13 25.48 2.41
N GLY A 188 1.37 24.51 2.91
CA GLY A 188 1.89 23.41 3.74
C GLY A 188 3.10 22.67 3.13
N ALA A 189 3.93 22.04 3.97
CA ALA A 189 5.09 21.28 3.54
C ALA A 189 4.69 20.20 2.51
N GLY A 190 5.27 20.24 1.31
CA GLY A 190 5.11 19.21 0.29
C GLY A 190 6.47 18.71 -0.16
N SER A 191 6.59 17.42 -0.49
CA SER A 191 7.85 16.85 -0.97
C SER A 191 8.22 17.46 -2.32
N THR A 192 9.45 17.95 -2.45
CA THR A 192 9.98 18.66 -3.63
C THR A 192 10.52 17.73 -4.72
N LYS A 193 10.18 16.43 -4.70
CA LYS A 193 10.76 15.37 -5.55
C LYS A 193 10.29 15.36 -7.03
N GLN A 194 9.79 16.47 -7.58
CA GLN A 194 9.23 16.47 -8.92
C GLN A 194 9.85 17.56 -9.81
N ARG A 195 10.54 17.14 -10.88
CA ARG A 195 10.83 17.96 -12.06
C ARG A 195 9.53 18.42 -12.69
N MET A 196 9.20 19.70 -12.53
CA MET A 196 7.91 20.25 -12.95
C MET A 196 7.89 20.81 -14.38
N TRP A 197 9.06 21.08 -14.98
CA TRP A 197 9.12 21.73 -16.30
C TRP A 197 10.18 21.10 -17.20
N ARG A 198 9.75 20.42 -18.26
CA ARG A 198 10.61 19.81 -19.27
C ARG A 198 10.19 20.26 -20.65
N SER A 199 11.14 20.83 -21.39
CA SER A 199 10.88 21.32 -22.74
C SER A 199 10.36 20.18 -23.63
N GLY A 200 9.25 20.43 -24.33
CA GLY A 200 8.57 19.46 -25.18
C GLY A 200 7.50 18.62 -24.49
N GLU A 201 7.40 18.63 -23.16
CA GLU A 201 6.33 17.95 -22.42
C GLU A 201 5.08 18.84 -22.26
N PRO A 202 3.88 18.31 -21.99
CA PRO A 202 2.69 19.12 -21.73
C PRO A 202 2.85 20.02 -20.49
N VAL A 203 2.25 21.21 -20.52
CA VAL A 203 2.25 22.11 -19.34
C VAL A 203 1.21 21.65 -18.33
N HIS A 204 1.65 21.22 -17.15
CA HIS A 204 0.74 20.91 -16.04
C HIS A 204 0.16 22.20 -15.44
N ALA A 205 -1.07 22.56 -15.81
CA ALA A 205 -1.75 23.78 -15.38
C ALA A 205 -2.62 23.59 -14.12
N ASP A 206 -2.73 22.38 -13.60
CA ASP A 206 -3.53 22.08 -12.43
C ASP A 206 -2.98 22.79 -11.18
N GLU A 207 -3.85 23.12 -10.22
CA GLU A 207 -3.46 23.85 -9.01
C GLU A 207 -2.36 23.13 -8.21
N PRO A 208 -2.44 21.80 -7.95
CA PRO A 208 -1.38 21.05 -7.28
C PRO A 208 -0.01 21.20 -7.97
N SER A 209 0.05 21.03 -9.29
CA SER A 209 1.28 21.16 -10.08
C SER A 209 1.79 22.60 -10.09
N SER A 210 0.91 23.59 -10.21
CA SER A 210 1.29 25.00 -10.18
C SER A 210 1.93 25.39 -8.83
N LEU A 211 1.33 24.97 -7.73
CA LEU A 211 1.89 25.19 -6.38
C LEU A 211 3.20 24.44 -6.18
N ALA A 212 3.32 23.21 -6.67
CA ALA A 212 4.56 22.44 -6.62
C ALA A 212 5.68 23.14 -7.41
N SER A 213 5.38 23.69 -8.59
CA SER A 213 6.31 24.44 -9.42
C SER A 213 6.84 25.69 -8.73
N VAL A 214 5.94 26.47 -8.12
CA VAL A 214 6.30 27.67 -7.33
C VAL A 214 7.20 27.30 -6.16
N ARG A 215 6.89 26.23 -5.43
CA ARG A 215 7.72 25.75 -4.31
C ARG A 215 9.07 25.25 -4.76
N HIS A 216 9.12 24.51 -5.86
CA HIS A 216 10.36 24.01 -6.43
C HIS A 216 11.25 25.17 -6.89
N LEU A 217 10.68 26.16 -7.59
CA LEU A 217 11.38 27.40 -7.98
C LEU A 217 11.95 28.14 -6.76
N LEU A 218 11.14 28.43 -5.74
CA LEU A 218 11.60 29.08 -4.51
C LEU A 218 12.71 28.29 -3.83
N SER A 219 12.59 26.96 -3.78
CA SER A 219 13.61 26.08 -3.19
C SER A 219 14.93 26.15 -3.97
N CYS A 220 14.88 26.15 -5.31
CA CYS A 220 16.08 26.27 -6.13
C CYS A 220 16.75 27.66 -6.02
N PHE A 221 15.97 28.74 -5.88
CA PHE A 221 16.52 30.06 -5.54
C PHE A 221 17.19 30.07 -4.17
N ALA A 222 16.54 29.45 -3.17
CA ALA A 222 17.10 29.33 -1.82
C ALA A 222 18.37 28.48 -1.79
N ASP A 223 18.47 27.43 -2.63
CA ASP A 223 19.68 26.63 -2.80
C ASP A 223 20.85 27.42 -3.40
N CYS A 224 20.55 28.43 -4.21
CA CYS A 224 21.52 29.43 -4.71
C CYS A 224 21.77 30.58 -3.71
N GLY A 225 21.14 30.54 -2.53
CA GLY A 225 21.27 31.52 -1.46
C GLY A 225 20.57 32.85 -1.70
N LEU A 226 19.45 32.81 -2.43
CA LEU A 226 18.65 33.99 -2.73
C LEU A 226 17.19 33.80 -2.32
N LEU A 227 16.60 34.87 -1.82
CA LEU A 227 15.16 35.02 -1.65
C LEU A 227 14.69 36.09 -2.62
N THR A 228 13.68 35.75 -3.41
CA THR A 228 13.13 36.69 -4.38
C THR A 228 11.63 36.54 -4.45
N ASP A 229 10.94 37.65 -4.64
CA ASP A 229 9.64 37.58 -5.29
C ASP A 229 9.90 37.22 -6.75
N PHE A 230 9.08 36.35 -7.29
CA PHE A 230 9.09 36.12 -8.72
C PHE A 230 7.67 36.15 -9.26
N LYS A 231 7.57 36.55 -10.50
CA LYS A 231 6.38 36.32 -11.32
C LYS A 231 6.80 35.35 -12.40
N THR A 232 6.28 34.13 -12.33
CA THR A 232 6.31 33.24 -13.48
C THR A 232 5.26 33.74 -14.46
N ALA A 233 5.71 34.17 -15.64
CA ALA A 233 4.82 34.38 -16.77
C ALA A 233 5.03 33.22 -17.74
N MET A 234 3.93 32.66 -18.22
CA MET A 234 4.00 31.82 -19.41
C MET A 234 3.88 32.76 -20.60
N ASP A 235 4.93 32.84 -21.41
CA ASP A 235 4.89 33.59 -22.67
C ASP A 235 4.85 32.64 -23.85
N LEU A 236 4.28 33.09 -24.97
CA LEU A 236 4.31 32.33 -26.20
C LEU A 236 5.75 32.30 -26.71
N ASP A 237 6.27 31.10 -26.97
CA ASP A 237 7.58 31.00 -27.62
C ASP A 237 7.50 31.68 -29.00
N HIS A 238 8.37 32.66 -29.23
CA HIS A 238 8.49 33.34 -30.51
C HIS A 238 9.72 32.90 -31.32
N SER A 239 10.53 31.97 -30.77
CA SER A 239 11.85 31.59 -31.28
C SER A 239 11.88 30.28 -32.08
N GLY A 240 10.84 29.44 -32.03
CA GLY A 240 10.76 28.22 -32.84
C GLY A 240 10.58 28.45 -34.35
N ASP A 241 11.31 27.68 -35.17
CA ASP A 241 11.27 27.71 -36.64
C ASP A 241 9.98 27.10 -37.25
N ASN A 242 9.18 26.38 -36.46
CA ASN A 242 7.93 25.74 -36.92
C ASN A 242 6.68 26.53 -36.46
N PRO A 243 5.95 27.22 -37.37
CA PRO A 243 4.83 28.09 -37.02
C PRO A 243 3.63 27.35 -36.38
N ALA A 244 3.47 26.03 -36.61
CA ALA A 244 2.43 25.24 -35.97
C ALA A 244 2.74 24.91 -34.50
N GLN A 245 4.03 24.83 -34.15
CA GLN A 245 4.52 24.54 -32.79
C GLN A 245 4.68 25.82 -31.96
N LYS A 246 4.93 26.95 -32.65
CA LYS A 246 5.09 28.30 -32.09
C LYS A 246 3.87 28.79 -31.29
N ASN A 247 2.65 28.46 -31.72
CA ASN A 247 1.43 28.92 -31.02
C ASN A 247 1.04 28.04 -29.82
N ARG A 248 1.63 26.85 -29.67
CA ARG A 248 1.28 25.86 -28.63
C ARG A 248 2.36 25.70 -27.56
N THR A 249 3.58 26.08 -27.87
CA THR A 249 4.69 26.09 -26.91
C THR A 249 4.59 27.34 -26.02
N ARG A 250 4.78 27.17 -24.72
CA ARG A 250 4.81 28.25 -23.73
C ARG A 250 6.17 28.22 -23.08
N ASP A 251 6.97 29.26 -23.23
CA ASP A 251 8.22 29.39 -22.46
C ASP A 251 7.87 29.81 -21.03
N MET A 252 8.58 29.26 -20.05
CA MET A 252 8.49 29.76 -18.69
C MET A 252 9.46 30.92 -18.53
N LEU A 253 8.91 32.14 -18.51
CA LEU A 253 9.67 33.34 -18.20
C LEU A 253 9.70 33.55 -16.69
N ILE A 254 10.91 33.48 -16.15
CA ILE A 254 11.15 33.78 -14.75
C ILE A 254 11.47 35.26 -14.64
N ARG A 255 10.50 36.06 -14.18
CA ARG A 255 10.71 37.47 -13.83
C ARG A 255 11.04 37.56 -12.36
N ARG A 256 12.26 37.99 -12.06
CA ARG A 256 12.71 38.25 -10.70
C ARG A 256 12.28 39.66 -10.29
N ALA A 257 11.71 39.82 -9.11
CA ALA A 257 11.34 41.12 -8.57
C ALA A 257 12.20 41.39 -7.32
N GLY A 258 13.46 41.74 -7.56
CA GLY A 258 14.44 42.01 -6.49
C GLY A 258 14.87 40.75 -5.74
N ALA A 259 16.14 40.36 -5.92
CA ALA A 259 16.74 39.30 -5.11
C ALA A 259 17.40 39.88 -3.87
N LYS A 260 17.21 39.19 -2.75
CA LYS A 260 17.90 39.42 -1.49
C LYS A 260 18.79 38.22 -1.21
N GLU A 261 20.02 38.44 -0.80
CA GLU A 261 20.86 37.35 -0.30
C GLU A 261 20.23 36.75 0.96
N LEU A 262 20.23 35.43 1.06
CA LEU A 262 19.78 34.73 2.25
C LEU A 262 20.93 34.55 3.23
N SER A 263 20.64 34.82 4.49
CA SER A 263 21.54 34.50 5.61
C SER A 263 20.76 33.87 6.74
N ILE A 264 21.45 33.10 7.56
CA ILE A 264 20.87 32.52 8.76
C ILE A 264 20.69 33.64 9.79
N ALA A 265 19.45 34.06 10.06
CA ALA A 265 19.16 35.09 11.07
C ALA A 265 18.87 34.49 12.45
N GLU A 266 18.29 33.29 12.48
CA GLU A 266 17.92 32.60 13.71
C GLU A 266 18.16 31.09 13.55
N ILE A 267 18.66 30.45 14.60
CA ILE A 267 18.75 29.00 14.69
C ILE A 267 18.04 28.59 15.97
N ASP A 268 16.99 27.79 15.83
CA ASP A 268 16.21 27.23 16.94
C ASP A 268 16.46 25.73 17.02
N PHE A 269 16.76 25.25 18.22
CA PHE A 269 16.99 23.83 18.49
C PHE A 269 15.85 23.26 19.33
N GLN A 270 15.31 22.14 18.87
CA GLN A 270 14.20 21.46 19.55
C GLN A 270 14.60 20.02 19.86
N GLY A 271 14.34 19.59 21.10
CA GLY A 271 14.58 18.21 21.54
C GLY A 271 16.01 17.91 22.01
N LEU A 272 16.85 18.95 22.19
CA LEU A 272 18.10 18.84 22.93
C LEU A 272 17.82 18.65 24.43
N THR A 273 18.45 17.63 25.00
CA THR A 273 18.37 17.24 26.40
C THR A 273 19.75 17.02 27.03
N ARG A 274 20.77 16.72 26.20
CA ARG A 274 22.10 16.26 26.62
C ARG A 274 23.22 17.12 26.03
N HIS A 275 23.11 17.53 24.77
CA HIS A 275 24.04 18.46 24.13
C HIS A 275 23.52 19.90 24.23
N SER A 276 24.44 20.85 24.31
CA SER A 276 24.08 22.27 24.26
C SER A 276 23.86 22.71 22.80
N PRO A 277 23.07 23.78 22.57
CA PRO A 277 22.96 24.40 21.26
C PRO A 277 24.33 24.74 20.64
N GLU A 278 25.29 25.22 21.45
CA GLU A 278 26.62 25.60 21.00
C GLU A 278 27.43 24.40 20.52
N GLU A 279 27.38 23.26 21.23
CA GLU A 279 28.04 22.02 20.80
C GLU A 279 27.49 21.54 19.45
N LEU A 280 26.17 21.62 19.25
CA LEU A 280 25.54 21.21 18.00
C LEU A 280 25.85 22.18 16.85
N LEU A 281 25.92 23.48 17.11
CA LEU A 281 26.34 24.49 16.12
C LEU A 281 27.78 24.25 15.66
N ASP A 282 28.70 23.99 16.60
CA ASP A 282 30.10 23.71 16.30
C ASP A 282 30.24 22.44 15.44
N HIS A 283 29.52 21.37 15.80
CA HIS A 283 29.50 20.13 15.02
C HIS A 283 28.88 20.30 13.62
N MET A 284 27.78 21.03 13.51
CA MET A 284 27.15 21.36 12.22
C MET A 284 27.98 22.34 11.39
N GLN A 285 28.96 23.02 12.00
CA GLN A 285 29.78 24.07 11.38
C GLN A 285 28.95 25.22 10.79
N ILE A 286 27.90 25.64 11.50
CA ILE A 286 27.03 26.76 11.11
C ILE A 286 26.93 27.81 12.21
N LYS A 287 26.72 29.07 11.84
CA LYS A 287 26.44 30.17 12.77
C LYS A 287 25.46 31.19 12.18
N VAL A 288 24.85 31.97 13.08
CA VAL A 288 24.04 33.13 12.69
C VAL A 288 24.90 34.11 11.88
N GLY A 289 24.37 34.59 10.77
CA GLY A 289 25.01 35.46 9.79
C GLY A 289 25.63 34.75 8.60
N ASP A 290 25.80 33.42 8.64
CA ASP A 290 26.34 32.68 7.51
C ASP A 290 25.42 32.76 6.28
N PRO A 291 26.00 32.78 5.05
CA PRO A 291 25.22 32.73 3.83
C PRO A 291 24.50 31.39 3.72
N LEU A 292 23.17 31.42 3.66
CA LEU A 292 22.37 30.22 3.53
C LEU A 292 22.38 29.77 2.07
N ASN A 293 22.81 28.54 1.78
CA ASN A 293 22.72 27.91 0.46
C ASN A 293 22.71 26.38 0.62
N SER A 294 22.49 25.67 -0.49
CA SER A 294 22.46 24.20 -0.51
C SER A 294 23.74 23.56 0.02
N GLY A 295 24.93 24.05 -0.35
CA GLY A 295 26.20 23.48 0.10
C GLY A 295 26.40 23.55 1.61
N LEU A 296 26.01 24.66 2.24
CA LEU A 296 26.04 24.79 3.71
C LEU A 296 25.07 23.80 4.37
N LEU A 297 23.85 23.69 3.84
CA LEU A 297 22.81 22.80 4.39
C LEU A 297 23.15 21.33 4.20
N GLU A 298 23.73 20.95 3.06
CA GLU A 298 24.23 19.59 2.78
C GLU A 298 25.30 19.21 3.78
N GLN A 299 26.30 20.06 3.99
CA GLN A 299 27.37 19.79 4.95
C GLN A 299 26.82 19.66 6.38
N ALA A 300 25.92 20.56 6.78
CA ALA A 300 25.32 20.53 8.11
C ALA A 300 24.48 19.25 8.34
N CYS A 301 23.68 18.86 7.34
CA CYS A 301 22.89 17.64 7.38
C CYS A 301 23.76 16.38 7.37
N LEU A 302 24.82 16.36 6.56
CA LEU A 302 25.80 15.27 6.54
C LEU A 302 26.47 15.11 7.90
N ASN A 303 26.89 16.22 8.52
CA ASN A 303 27.48 16.19 9.86
C ASN A 303 26.49 15.62 10.90
N LEU A 304 25.20 15.98 10.83
CA LEU A 304 24.17 15.42 11.71
C LEU A 304 24.00 13.91 11.49
N ASP A 305 23.94 13.47 10.24
CA ASP A 305 23.78 12.06 9.88
C ASP A 305 24.98 11.22 10.34
N GLU A 306 26.19 11.64 9.98
CA GLU A 306 27.44 10.97 10.33
C GLU A 306 27.74 11.01 11.83
N SER A 307 27.15 11.97 12.57
CA SER A 307 27.30 12.04 14.02
C SER A 307 26.77 10.78 14.69
N LEU A 308 25.71 10.16 14.17
CA LEU A 308 25.08 8.98 14.79
C LEU A 308 24.82 9.18 16.31
N ARG A 309 24.51 10.41 16.73
CA ARG A 309 24.17 10.77 18.13
C ARG A 309 22.68 11.06 18.31
N PHE A 310 21.93 11.09 17.21
CA PHE A 310 20.53 11.42 17.19
C PHE A 310 19.75 10.24 16.62
N TRP A 311 18.69 9.85 17.33
CA TRP A 311 17.70 8.91 16.84
C TRP A 311 17.04 9.38 15.56
N LEU A 312 16.64 10.64 15.56
CA LEU A 312 15.96 11.30 14.47
C LEU A 312 16.46 12.74 14.47
N TRP A 313 16.63 13.29 13.28
CA TRP A 313 16.87 14.70 13.11
C TRP A 313 16.09 15.21 11.90
N LYS A 314 15.75 16.50 11.92
CA LYS A 314 15.07 17.18 10.82
C LYS A 314 15.53 18.63 10.80
N VAL A 315 15.95 19.09 9.63
CA VAL A 315 16.25 20.50 9.38
C VAL A 315 15.12 21.10 8.57
N ASP A 316 14.42 22.05 9.19
CA ASP A 316 13.41 22.86 8.52
C ASP A 316 13.96 24.28 8.33
N VAL A 317 13.97 24.74 7.08
CA VAL A 317 14.43 26.07 6.69
C VAL A 317 13.20 26.95 6.48
N HIS A 318 12.90 27.78 7.47
CA HIS A 318 11.81 28.73 7.41
C HIS A 318 12.26 29.97 6.63
N LEU A 319 11.79 30.06 5.39
CA LEU A 319 12.05 31.21 4.54
C LEU A 319 11.05 32.32 4.89
N PRO A 320 11.51 33.56 5.10
CA PRO A 320 10.59 34.66 5.33
C PRO A 320 9.84 35.00 4.03
N GLN A 321 8.75 35.76 4.13
CA GLN A 321 8.14 36.33 2.93
C GLN A 321 9.15 37.19 2.16
N PRO A 322 9.16 37.18 0.82
CA PRO A 322 10.10 38.01 0.06
C PRO A 322 9.98 39.51 0.35
N SER A 323 8.80 39.98 0.78
CA SER A 323 8.51 41.33 1.22
C SER A 323 9.08 41.69 2.61
N ALA A 324 9.60 40.71 3.37
CA ALA A 324 10.11 40.91 4.72
C ALA A 324 11.29 41.92 4.74
N PRO A 325 11.43 42.68 5.85
CA PRO A 325 12.54 43.61 6.03
C PRO A 325 13.88 42.87 6.02
N THR A 326 14.91 43.53 5.49
CA THR A 326 16.28 43.01 5.45
C THR A 326 17.11 43.53 6.62
N ILE A 327 18.09 42.74 7.05
CA ILE A 327 19.13 43.14 8.00
C ILE A 327 20.45 43.14 7.21
N ASP A 328 21.15 44.27 7.19
CA ASP A 328 22.38 44.47 6.40
C ASP A 328 22.23 44.11 4.92
N GLY A 329 21.04 44.34 4.35
CA GLY A 329 20.73 44.02 2.95
C GLY A 329 20.36 42.55 2.69
N LYS A 330 20.41 41.68 3.71
CA LYS A 330 20.10 40.25 3.60
C LYS A 330 18.73 39.91 4.16
N ALA A 331 18.07 38.92 3.55
CA ALA A 331 16.87 38.30 4.08
C ALA A 331 17.27 37.25 5.14
N GLY A 332 16.63 37.33 6.30
CA GLY A 332 16.91 36.46 7.43
C GLY A 332 16.06 35.19 7.42
N ALA A 333 16.66 34.04 7.15
CA ALA A 333 16.00 32.74 7.30
C ALA A 333 16.15 32.22 8.73
N LYS A 334 15.14 31.48 9.19
CA LYS A 334 15.19 30.74 10.45
C LYS A 334 15.44 29.26 10.17
N LEU A 335 16.50 28.71 10.77
CA LEU A 335 16.72 27.27 10.80
C LEU A 335 16.07 26.69 12.05
N VAL A 336 15.23 25.68 11.89
CA VAL A 336 14.70 24.88 13.00
C VAL A 336 15.30 23.49 12.90
N VAL A 337 16.22 23.19 13.81
CA VAL A 337 16.87 21.89 13.90
C VAL A 337 16.17 21.10 14.99
N ARG A 338 15.35 20.12 14.58
CA ARG A 338 14.69 19.21 15.51
C ARG A 338 15.53 17.96 15.62
N VAL A 339 15.89 17.57 16.84
CA VAL A 339 16.59 16.33 17.10
C VAL A 339 15.86 15.53 18.16
N LYS A 340 16.03 14.21 18.12
CA LYS A 340 15.89 13.37 19.29
C LYS A 340 17.25 12.76 19.56
N GLU A 341 17.84 13.13 20.69
CA GLU A 341 19.12 12.56 21.10
C GLU A 341 19.00 11.09 21.49
N TYR A 342 20.05 10.34 21.21
CA TYR A 342 20.22 8.98 21.68
C TYR A 342 21.10 8.98 22.93
N GLU A 343 20.49 8.71 24.08
CA GLU A 343 21.10 8.87 25.41
C GLU A 343 22.33 7.99 25.65
N ASP A 344 22.42 6.82 25.01
CA ASP A 344 23.53 5.87 25.19
C ASP A 344 24.66 6.03 24.16
N ALA A 345 24.50 6.87 23.15
CA ALA A 345 25.60 7.19 22.23
C ALA A 345 26.65 8.07 22.95
N PRO A 346 27.95 8.00 22.57
CA PRO A 346 28.94 8.94 23.11
C PRO A 346 28.54 10.41 22.86
N ARG A 347 29.14 11.39 23.54
CA ARG A 347 28.86 12.81 23.23
C ARG A 347 29.42 13.21 21.87
N LEU A 348 28.97 14.35 21.36
CA LEU A 348 29.62 14.99 20.21
C LEU A 348 31.12 15.21 20.52
N GLY A 349 31.99 14.88 19.58
CA GLY A 349 33.44 14.92 19.74
C GLY A 349 34.06 13.73 20.49
N GLU A 350 33.30 12.91 21.20
CA GLU A 350 33.82 11.69 21.83
C GLU A 350 33.93 10.55 20.80
N PRO A 351 35.02 9.75 20.81
CA PRO A 351 35.18 8.65 19.88
C PRO A 351 34.18 7.51 20.16
N PHE A 352 33.80 6.81 19.10
CA PHE A 352 33.09 5.53 19.21
C PHE A 352 34.03 4.44 19.71
N THR A 353 33.51 3.52 20.52
CA THR A 353 34.24 2.32 20.98
C THR A 353 34.47 1.35 19.82
N GLU A 354 35.37 0.37 19.96
CA GLU A 354 35.61 -0.66 18.93
C GLU A 354 34.32 -1.45 18.60
N VAL A 355 33.51 -1.74 19.62
CA VAL A 355 32.22 -2.43 19.48
C VAL A 355 31.24 -1.58 18.66
N ASP A 356 31.14 -0.28 18.96
CA ASP A 356 30.30 0.65 18.19
C ASP A 356 30.74 0.72 16.72
N GLN A 357 32.06 0.82 16.49
CA GLN A 357 32.63 0.91 15.15
C GLN A 357 32.33 -0.35 14.33
N ALA A 358 32.49 -1.54 14.92
CA ALA A 358 32.16 -2.81 14.28
C ALA A 358 30.66 -2.88 13.90
N ALA A 359 29.76 -2.43 14.79
CA ALA A 359 28.33 -2.38 14.50
C ALA A 359 27.97 -1.37 13.40
N ILE A 360 28.58 -0.18 13.40
CA ILE A 360 28.41 0.83 12.35
C ILE A 360 28.90 0.28 11.00
N MET A 361 30.06 -0.40 10.98
CA MET A 361 30.57 -1.05 9.77
C MET A 361 29.61 -2.14 9.29
N GLY A 362 29.02 -2.92 10.18
CA GLY A 362 28.04 -3.93 9.76
C GLY A 362 26.75 -3.35 9.18
N CYS A 363 26.29 -2.22 9.70
CA CYS A 363 25.21 -1.46 9.08
C CYS A 363 25.58 -0.97 7.67
N LYS A 364 26.79 -0.40 7.49
CA LYS A 364 27.28 0.07 6.19
C LYS A 364 27.42 -1.09 5.20
N TRP A 365 27.97 -2.22 5.65
CA TRP A 365 28.09 -3.43 4.85
C TRP A 365 26.73 -3.91 4.36
N LEU A 366 25.74 -3.98 5.26
CA LEU A 366 24.38 -4.39 4.92
C LEU A 366 23.71 -3.46 3.90
N ASN A 367 23.90 -2.14 4.02
CA ASN A 367 23.41 -1.17 3.03
C ASN A 367 24.11 -1.31 1.67
N SER A 368 25.36 -1.78 1.64
CA SER A 368 26.12 -2.03 0.42
C SER A 368 25.90 -3.42 -0.18
N MET A 369 25.04 -4.26 0.41
CA MET A 369 24.89 -5.68 0.02
C MET A 369 24.57 -5.86 -1.47
N ALA A 370 23.84 -4.89 -2.04
CA ALA A 370 23.80 -4.48 -3.43
C ALA A 370 24.92 -4.97 -4.35
N ASP A 371 26.13 -4.58 -3.93
CA ASP A 371 27.36 -4.55 -4.69
C ASP A 371 28.26 -5.71 -4.25
N GLN A 372 27.76 -6.54 -3.32
CA GLN A 372 28.48 -7.66 -2.74
C GLN A 372 28.08 -8.96 -3.46
N ASP A 373 29.07 -9.83 -3.65
CA ASP A 373 28.89 -11.19 -4.17
C ASP A 373 28.52 -12.16 -3.05
N TYR A 374 27.40 -11.89 -2.36
CA TYR A 374 26.84 -12.74 -1.31
C TYR A 374 25.32 -12.85 -1.45
N ASP A 375 24.80 -14.04 -1.17
CA ASP A 375 23.37 -14.26 -1.03
C ASP A 375 22.97 -14.15 0.44
N LEU A 376 21.76 -13.64 0.67
CA LEU A 376 21.14 -13.58 1.99
C LEU A 376 20.27 -14.82 2.18
N VAL A 377 20.61 -15.66 3.16
CA VAL A 377 19.89 -16.90 3.47
C VAL A 377 19.14 -16.72 4.79
N LEU A 378 17.83 -16.88 4.74
CA LEU A 378 16.91 -16.79 5.86
C LEU A 378 16.27 -18.17 6.10
N ASP A 379 16.60 -18.83 7.20
CA ASP A 379 15.93 -20.03 7.68
C ASP A 379 14.90 -19.67 8.75
N LYS A 380 13.70 -20.26 8.69
CA LYS A 380 12.66 -20.22 9.72
C LYS A 380 12.34 -21.65 10.17
N SER A 381 12.26 -21.87 11.47
CA SER A 381 11.65 -23.06 12.08
C SER A 381 10.33 -22.70 12.75
N GLY A 382 9.48 -23.71 13.02
CA GLY A 382 8.17 -23.53 13.66
C GLY A 382 7.06 -24.25 12.91
N GLU A 383 5.81 -23.84 13.12
CA GLU A 383 4.63 -24.41 12.43
C GLU A 383 4.71 -24.23 10.91
N LEU A 384 5.25 -23.08 10.48
CA LEU A 384 5.68 -22.82 9.11
C LEU A 384 7.21 -22.70 9.11
N ALA A 385 7.88 -23.79 8.75
CA ALA A 385 9.31 -23.83 8.51
C ALA A 385 9.61 -23.43 7.06
N GLY A 386 10.80 -22.93 6.80
CA GLY A 386 11.19 -22.59 5.45
C GLY A 386 12.56 -21.98 5.33
N ARG A 387 13.00 -21.84 4.08
CA ARG A 387 14.23 -21.17 3.70
C ARG A 387 13.94 -20.18 2.60
N VAL A 388 14.32 -18.93 2.80
CA VAL A 388 14.30 -17.91 1.75
C VAL A 388 15.72 -17.48 1.43
N ILE A 389 16.10 -17.50 0.16
CA ILE A 389 17.41 -17.11 -0.34
C ILE A 389 17.21 -15.97 -1.32
N PHE A 390 17.98 -14.91 -1.14
CA PHE A 390 17.96 -13.73 -1.99
C PHE A 390 19.36 -13.46 -2.51
N SER A 391 19.49 -13.15 -3.80
CA SER A 391 20.75 -12.72 -4.39
C SER A 391 20.61 -11.29 -4.91
N PRO A 392 21.20 -10.28 -4.23
CA PRO A 392 21.18 -8.90 -4.72
C PRO A 392 21.85 -8.76 -6.09
N SER A 393 22.90 -9.54 -6.36
CA SER A 393 23.65 -9.51 -7.61
C SER A 393 22.87 -10.07 -8.79
N SER A 394 22.13 -11.18 -8.63
CA SER A 394 21.28 -11.71 -9.72
C SER A 394 19.87 -11.13 -9.73
N GLN A 395 19.45 -10.47 -8.65
CA GLN A 395 18.10 -9.91 -8.46
C GLN A 395 17.01 -11.00 -8.44
N GLU A 396 17.36 -12.17 -7.92
CA GLU A 396 16.50 -13.35 -7.87
C GLU A 396 16.19 -13.75 -6.43
N VAL A 397 15.06 -14.44 -6.24
CA VAL A 397 14.64 -14.97 -4.93
C VAL A 397 14.16 -16.40 -5.07
N ARG A 398 14.48 -17.20 -4.06
CA ARG A 398 13.89 -18.52 -3.83
C ARG A 398 13.32 -18.59 -2.42
N ALA A 399 12.07 -19.01 -2.28
CA ALA A 399 11.46 -19.37 -1.01
C ALA A 399 11.02 -20.84 -1.01
N GLU A 400 11.50 -21.63 -0.07
CA GLU A 400 10.99 -22.98 0.21
C GLU A 400 10.23 -22.96 1.53
N LEU A 401 8.99 -23.40 1.52
CA LEU A 401 8.08 -23.34 2.67
C LEU A 401 7.48 -24.72 2.92
N ALA A 402 7.60 -25.19 4.16
CA ALA A 402 7.10 -26.46 4.64
C ALA A 402 6.36 -26.27 5.97
N GLY A 403 5.09 -26.65 6.05
CA GLY A 403 4.34 -26.52 7.31
C GLY A 403 2.85 -26.29 7.16
N GLN A 404 2.18 -26.01 8.27
CA GLN A 404 0.75 -25.71 8.28
C GLN A 404 0.50 -24.21 8.23
N VAL A 405 -0.46 -23.79 7.42
CA VAL A 405 -0.95 -22.41 7.34
C VAL A 405 -2.47 -22.38 7.47
N PHE A 406 -3.04 -21.19 7.72
CA PHE A 406 -4.47 -20.99 7.94
C PHE A 406 -5.04 -21.89 9.06
N SER A 407 -4.37 -21.92 10.22
CA SER A 407 -4.78 -22.73 11.38
C SER A 407 -4.88 -24.24 11.07
N GLY A 408 -3.98 -24.76 10.25
CA GLY A 408 -3.92 -26.18 9.90
C GLY A 408 -4.75 -26.61 8.70
N LEU A 409 -5.49 -25.69 8.06
CA LEU A 409 -6.31 -26.01 6.89
C LEU A 409 -5.48 -26.39 5.66
N LEU A 410 -4.26 -25.87 5.55
CA LEU A 410 -3.40 -26.07 4.40
C LEU A 410 -2.01 -26.51 4.87
N HIS A 411 -1.55 -27.66 4.40
CA HIS A 411 -0.16 -28.05 4.48
C HIS A 411 0.56 -27.58 3.22
N LEU A 412 1.60 -26.77 3.39
CA LEU A 412 2.45 -26.32 2.31
C LEU A 412 3.72 -27.18 2.29
N ASN A 413 4.12 -27.62 1.11
CA ASN A 413 5.46 -28.11 0.82
C ASN A 413 5.90 -27.60 -0.55
N HIS A 414 6.22 -26.31 -0.61
CA HIS A 414 6.40 -25.57 -1.87
C HIS A 414 7.77 -24.94 -1.99
N SER A 415 8.28 -24.85 -3.21
CA SER A 415 9.32 -23.89 -3.59
C SER A 415 8.75 -22.83 -4.52
N VAL A 416 9.13 -21.58 -4.33
CA VAL A 416 8.80 -20.45 -5.18
C VAL A 416 10.10 -19.79 -5.61
N CYS A 417 10.38 -19.78 -6.90
CA CYS A 417 11.55 -19.14 -7.49
C CYS A 417 11.10 -17.99 -8.39
N SER A 418 11.56 -16.77 -8.12
CA SER A 418 11.38 -15.64 -9.04
C SER A 418 12.74 -15.26 -9.61
N SER A 419 12.81 -15.23 -10.94
CA SER A 419 14.03 -14.95 -11.70
C SER A 419 13.74 -14.04 -12.88
N GLU A 420 14.78 -13.66 -13.64
CA GLU A 420 14.56 -12.98 -14.93
C GLU A 420 13.81 -13.84 -15.94
N GLN A 421 13.84 -15.17 -15.80
CA GLN A 421 13.11 -16.10 -16.67
C GLN A 421 11.62 -16.20 -16.31
N GLY A 422 11.24 -15.78 -15.11
CA GLY A 422 9.87 -15.74 -14.62
C GLY A 422 9.70 -16.33 -13.23
N LEU A 423 8.45 -16.71 -12.92
CA LEU A 423 8.04 -17.22 -11.62
C LEU A 423 7.76 -18.72 -11.72
N VAL A 424 8.47 -19.53 -10.94
CA VAL A 424 8.23 -20.97 -10.83
C VAL A 424 7.71 -21.26 -9.44
N VAL A 425 6.52 -21.88 -9.34
CA VAL A 425 5.98 -22.43 -8.11
C VAL A 425 6.00 -23.95 -8.23
N VAL A 426 6.70 -24.63 -7.35
CA VAL A 426 6.76 -26.09 -7.29
C VAL A 426 6.04 -26.56 -6.05
N ASP A 427 5.16 -27.54 -6.21
CA ASP A 427 4.61 -28.33 -5.12
C ASP A 427 5.30 -29.70 -5.11
N TRP A 428 6.11 -29.91 -4.07
CA TRP A 428 6.90 -31.13 -3.91
C TRP A 428 6.05 -32.33 -3.51
N GLU A 429 4.94 -32.12 -2.82
CA GLU A 429 4.05 -33.18 -2.38
C GLU A 429 3.23 -33.73 -3.57
N ARG A 430 2.65 -32.83 -4.37
CA ARG A 430 1.85 -33.23 -5.55
C ARG A 430 2.69 -33.52 -6.79
N LYS A 431 4.00 -33.28 -6.75
CA LYS A 431 4.90 -33.47 -7.89
C LYS A 431 4.45 -32.69 -9.13
N ALA A 432 4.01 -31.45 -8.91
CA ALA A 432 3.55 -30.54 -9.95
C ALA A 432 4.29 -29.22 -9.82
N LYS A 433 4.37 -28.48 -10.93
CA LYS A 433 4.87 -27.11 -10.94
C LYS A 433 3.98 -26.21 -11.76
N LEU A 434 4.18 -24.92 -11.58
CA LEU A 434 3.56 -23.89 -12.37
C LEU A 434 4.63 -22.85 -12.71
N GLN A 435 4.97 -22.76 -13.99
CA GLN A 435 6.02 -21.87 -14.49
C GLN A 435 5.41 -20.77 -15.36
N PHE A 436 5.35 -19.56 -14.83
CA PHE A 436 4.98 -18.37 -15.58
C PHE A 436 6.21 -17.85 -16.32
N THR A 437 6.11 -17.67 -17.64
CA THR A 437 7.12 -16.98 -18.43
C THR A 437 6.84 -15.49 -18.45
N GLY A 438 7.86 -14.67 -18.22
CA GLY A 438 7.72 -13.22 -18.26
C GLY A 438 8.45 -12.55 -17.10
N ARG A 439 9.07 -11.40 -17.37
CA ARG A 439 9.90 -10.71 -16.40
C ARG A 439 9.02 -10.22 -15.25
N ARG A 440 9.10 -10.87 -14.09
CA ARG A 440 8.56 -10.36 -12.83
C ARG A 440 9.70 -10.29 -11.85
N ARG A 441 10.23 -9.08 -11.67
CA ARG A 441 11.32 -8.84 -10.73
C ARG A 441 10.75 -8.84 -9.32
N PRO A 442 11.19 -9.75 -8.45
CA PRO A 442 10.86 -9.64 -7.04
C PRO A 442 11.41 -8.29 -6.53
N GLN A 443 10.69 -7.68 -5.63
CA GLN A 443 11.14 -6.53 -4.87
C GLN A 443 11.28 -6.91 -3.42
N VAL A 444 12.51 -6.85 -2.93
CA VAL A 444 12.82 -7.12 -1.54
C VAL A 444 13.20 -5.82 -0.87
N GLU A 445 12.39 -5.38 0.08
CA GLU A 445 12.66 -4.20 0.88
C GLU A 445 12.93 -4.62 2.32
N ILE A 446 14.13 -4.28 2.82
CA ILE A 446 14.52 -4.46 4.22
C ILE A 446 14.80 -3.08 4.78
N LYS A 447 13.94 -2.59 5.67
CA LYS A 447 14.11 -1.30 6.36
C LYS A 447 14.29 -1.52 7.85
N LEU A 448 15.45 -1.17 8.35
CA LEU A 448 15.75 -1.11 9.78
C LEU A 448 15.98 0.36 10.14
N ARG A 449 14.91 1.03 10.58
CA ARG A 449 14.92 2.47 10.87
C ARG A 449 14.44 2.73 12.29
N PRO A 450 14.90 3.82 12.94
CA PRO A 450 14.25 4.33 14.12
C PRO A 450 12.82 4.79 13.78
N SER A 451 11.84 4.40 14.61
CA SER A 451 10.45 4.80 14.46
C SER A 451 9.84 5.07 15.83
N PRO A 452 9.08 6.18 16.00
CA PRO A 452 8.33 6.41 17.22
C PRO A 452 7.21 5.37 17.35
N ASP A 453 7.05 4.81 18.54
CA ASP A 453 5.91 3.97 18.88
C ASP A 453 4.67 4.79 19.28
N GLU A 454 3.59 4.13 19.69
CA GLU A 454 2.33 4.79 20.09
C GLU A 454 2.50 5.75 21.29
N ARG A 455 3.52 5.52 22.14
CA ARG A 455 3.88 6.38 23.27
C ARG A 455 4.87 7.47 22.88
N ARG A 456 5.26 7.55 21.60
CA ARG A 456 6.31 8.42 21.05
C ARG A 456 7.71 8.09 21.57
N GLU A 457 7.91 6.89 22.12
CA GLU A 457 9.25 6.37 22.39
C GLU A 457 9.83 5.84 21.09
N ILE A 458 11.07 6.20 20.77
CA ILE A 458 11.69 5.71 19.55
C ILE A 458 12.13 4.27 19.77
N LYS A 459 11.60 3.39 18.93
CA LYS A 459 11.95 1.97 18.84
C LYS A 459 12.63 1.68 17.51
N SER A 460 13.43 0.63 17.50
CA SER A 460 13.92 0.05 16.26
C SER A 460 12.75 -0.54 15.52
N SER A 461 12.37 0.04 14.38
CA SER A 461 11.41 -0.57 13.48
C SER A 461 12.15 -1.42 12.46
N PHE A 462 11.71 -2.66 12.37
CA PHE A 462 12.13 -3.57 11.32
C PHE A 462 10.92 -3.82 10.41
N LYS A 463 11.09 -3.50 9.12
CA LYS A 463 10.15 -3.81 8.06
C LYS A 463 10.86 -4.68 7.05
N PHE A 464 10.27 -5.82 6.79
CA PHE A 464 10.64 -6.69 5.69
C PHE A 464 9.43 -6.79 4.78
N SER A 465 9.64 -6.60 3.48
CA SER A 465 8.60 -6.81 2.49
C SER A 465 9.18 -7.48 1.26
N ILE A 466 8.48 -8.49 0.78
CA ILE A 466 8.69 -9.08 -0.54
C ILE A 466 7.44 -8.75 -1.34
N GLY A 467 7.64 -8.19 -2.52
CA GLY A 467 6.60 -7.96 -3.51
C GLY A 467 7.12 -8.27 -4.91
N PHE A 468 6.31 -7.94 -5.89
CA PHE A 468 6.74 -7.77 -7.26
C PHE A 468 6.51 -6.29 -7.57
N GLY A 469 7.51 -5.60 -8.10
CA GLY A 469 7.30 -4.19 -8.41
C GLY A 469 7.71 -3.82 -9.82
N LYS A 470 7.53 -2.54 -10.10
CA LYS A 470 7.61 -1.96 -11.45
C LYS A 470 9.04 -2.11 -11.99
N ASP A 471 9.16 -2.29 -13.30
CA ASP A 471 10.43 -2.50 -14.03
C ASP A 471 11.54 -1.48 -13.70
N ASN A 472 11.18 -0.27 -13.24
CA ASN A 472 12.11 0.82 -12.94
C ASN A 472 12.50 0.97 -11.46
N SER A 473 11.89 0.21 -10.56
CA SER A 473 12.26 0.26 -9.14
C SER A 473 13.39 -0.73 -8.87
N ALA A 474 14.33 -0.35 -8.00
CA ALA A 474 15.40 -1.23 -7.59
C ALA A 474 14.77 -2.55 -7.08
N PRO A 475 15.18 -3.72 -7.61
CA PRO A 475 14.62 -5.02 -7.25
C PRO A 475 14.94 -5.39 -5.80
N TRP A 476 15.83 -4.65 -5.17
CA TRP A 476 16.08 -4.75 -3.76
C TRP A 476 16.38 -3.34 -3.21
N SER A 477 15.97 -3.11 -1.97
CA SER A 477 16.27 -1.91 -1.21
C SER A 477 16.54 -2.36 0.22
N ILE A 478 17.79 -2.29 0.63
CA ILE A 478 18.17 -2.49 2.02
C ILE A 478 18.55 -1.14 2.58
N GLU A 479 17.92 -0.79 3.69
CA GLU A 479 18.15 0.46 4.38
C GLU A 479 18.13 0.22 5.88
N ALA A 480 19.33 0.06 6.42
CA ALA A 480 19.60 0.03 7.83
C ALA A 480 20.18 1.37 8.28
N HIS A 481 19.65 1.90 9.38
CA HIS A 481 20.16 3.11 9.99
C HIS A 481 21.17 2.75 11.10
N PRO A 482 22.41 3.29 11.10
CA PRO A 482 23.45 2.84 12.03
C PRO A 482 23.08 3.08 13.51
N ILE A 483 22.31 4.13 13.82
CA ILE A 483 21.79 4.38 15.17
C ILE A 483 20.98 3.20 15.74
N THR A 484 20.28 2.46 14.89
CA THR A 484 19.51 1.29 15.30
C THR A 484 20.42 0.13 15.72
N TRP A 485 21.57 -0.02 15.05
CA TRP A 485 22.60 -1.00 15.40
C TRP A 485 23.32 -0.63 16.69
N LEU A 486 23.66 0.65 16.85
CA LEU A 486 24.26 1.18 18.08
C LEU A 486 23.35 0.94 19.29
N ARG A 487 22.03 1.04 19.15
CA ARG A 487 21.12 0.62 20.20
C ARG A 487 21.18 -0.85 20.51
N GLY A 488 21.16 -1.71 19.49
CA GLY A 488 21.30 -3.15 19.72
C GLY A 488 22.51 -3.43 20.61
N VAL A 489 23.66 -2.85 20.27
CA VAL A 489 24.91 -2.96 21.04
C VAL A 489 24.79 -2.50 22.49
N ARG A 490 24.12 -1.38 22.74
CA ARG A 490 24.08 -0.76 24.07
C ARG A 490 23.00 -1.34 24.98
N SER A 491 21.88 -1.80 24.42
CA SER A 491 20.84 -2.47 25.18
C SER A 491 21.10 -3.96 25.39
N GLY A 492 22.06 -4.54 24.65
CA GLY A 492 22.40 -5.96 24.71
C GLY A 492 23.76 -6.25 25.35
N GLU A 493 24.08 -7.53 25.43
CA GLU A 493 25.43 -8.01 25.74
C GLU A 493 26.24 -8.05 24.44
N ALA A 494 27.15 -7.10 24.27
CA ALA A 494 28.04 -7.02 23.12
C ALA A 494 29.48 -7.37 23.54
N GLU A 495 30.11 -8.31 22.83
CA GLU A 495 31.50 -8.68 23.05
C GLU A 495 32.26 -8.83 21.73
N MET A 496 33.57 -8.57 21.80
CA MET A 496 34.51 -8.83 20.71
C MET A 496 35.26 -10.11 21.01
N ALA A 497 35.14 -11.12 20.15
CA ALA A 497 35.81 -12.40 20.30
C ALA A 497 36.35 -12.88 18.94
N ASP A 498 37.65 -13.16 18.86
CA ASP A 498 38.31 -13.71 17.66
C ASP A 498 38.04 -12.94 16.36
N GLY A 499 37.94 -11.60 16.43
CA GLY A 499 37.64 -10.75 15.27
C GLY A 499 36.16 -10.73 14.87
N VAL A 500 35.28 -11.30 15.70
CA VAL A 500 33.83 -11.29 15.53
C VAL A 500 33.19 -10.42 16.61
N LEU A 501 32.34 -9.49 16.22
CA LEU A 501 31.42 -8.82 17.13
C LEU A 501 30.23 -9.75 17.36
N ILE A 502 30.04 -10.18 18.60
CA ILE A 502 28.89 -10.97 19.03
C ILE A 502 27.97 -10.06 19.85
N LEU A 503 26.71 -9.98 19.44
CA LEU A 503 25.68 -9.22 20.13
C LEU A 503 24.53 -10.15 20.54
N ARG A 504 24.21 -10.17 21.83
CA ARG A 504 23.08 -10.91 22.39
C ARG A 504 22.08 -9.93 23.01
N HIS A 505 20.84 -9.97 22.58
CA HIS A 505 19.79 -9.09 23.07
C HIS A 505 18.45 -9.81 23.01
N VAL A 506 17.75 -9.96 24.15
CA VAL A 506 16.42 -10.62 24.32
C VAL A 506 15.95 -11.41 23.11
N GLY A 507 16.27 -12.70 23.08
CA GLY A 507 15.86 -13.62 22.00
C GLY A 507 16.55 -13.41 20.64
N THR A 508 17.53 -12.50 20.54
CA THR A 508 18.28 -12.17 19.33
C THR A 508 19.79 -12.38 19.55
N HIS A 509 20.46 -12.96 18.55
CA HIS A 509 21.89 -13.23 18.53
C HIS A 509 22.47 -12.82 17.18
N LEU A 510 23.38 -11.85 17.15
CA LEU A 510 23.98 -11.28 15.95
C LEU A 510 25.50 -11.45 15.98
N GLU A 511 26.07 -11.87 14.86
CA GLU A 511 27.50 -12.05 14.64
C GLU A 511 27.93 -11.26 13.40
N LEU A 512 28.91 -10.39 13.57
CA LEU A 512 29.52 -9.61 12.48
C LEU A 512 31.03 -9.85 12.44
N ASP A 513 31.57 -9.97 11.24
CA ASP A 513 33.01 -9.84 11.03
C ASP A 513 33.43 -8.42 11.39
N ALA A 514 34.25 -8.26 12.43
CA ALA A 514 34.52 -6.94 12.98
C ALA A 514 35.44 -6.09 12.10
N GLN A 515 36.18 -6.68 11.16
CA GLN A 515 37.06 -5.93 10.26
C GLN A 515 36.30 -5.41 9.04
N THR A 516 35.37 -6.20 8.52
CA THR A 516 34.65 -5.90 7.27
C THR A 516 33.22 -5.42 7.50
N GLY A 517 32.67 -5.62 8.71
CA GLY A 517 31.26 -5.45 9.01
C GLY A 517 30.36 -6.56 8.48
N ARG A 518 30.90 -7.57 7.76
CA ARG A 518 30.06 -8.58 7.11
C ARG A 518 29.15 -9.29 8.09
N LEU A 519 27.85 -9.37 7.76
CA LEU A 519 26.89 -10.16 8.53
C LEU A 519 27.22 -11.65 8.41
N LEU A 520 27.66 -12.27 9.51
CA LEU A 520 27.93 -13.70 9.55
C LEU A 520 26.66 -14.47 9.88
N LYS A 521 25.93 -14.01 10.91
CA LYS A 521 24.73 -14.65 11.41
C LYS A 521 23.86 -13.66 12.19
N MET A 522 22.55 -13.76 12.06
CA MET A 522 21.58 -13.11 12.93
C MET A 522 20.45 -14.10 13.20
N ALA A 523 20.30 -14.55 14.44
CA ALA A 523 19.21 -15.40 14.86
C ALA A 523 18.25 -14.64 15.76
N ALA A 524 16.95 -14.88 15.64
CA ALA A 524 15.92 -14.32 16.51
C ALA A 524 14.83 -15.37 16.80
N GLY A 525 14.25 -15.37 17.99
CA GLY A 525 13.11 -16.22 18.36
C GLY A 525 13.23 -16.90 19.72
N GLU A 526 12.17 -17.57 20.12
CA GLU A 526 12.02 -18.30 21.39
C GLU A 526 11.89 -19.81 21.13
N ASP A 527 11.85 -20.61 22.21
CA ASP A 527 11.77 -22.07 22.12
C ASP A 527 10.62 -22.56 21.21
N GLY A 528 10.98 -23.11 20.04
CA GLY A 528 10.05 -23.68 19.06
C GLY A 528 10.00 -22.93 17.72
N GLU A 529 10.16 -21.60 17.72
CA GLU A 529 10.21 -20.78 16.51
C GLU A 529 11.50 -19.97 16.45
N ARG A 530 12.39 -20.35 15.54
CA ARG A 530 13.67 -19.72 15.37
C ARG A 530 13.82 -19.22 13.95
N LEU A 531 14.23 -17.98 13.85
CA LEU A 531 14.67 -17.34 12.64
C LEU A 531 16.18 -17.26 12.62
N GLU A 532 16.81 -17.53 11.48
CA GLU A 532 18.25 -17.40 11.29
C GLU A 532 18.55 -16.81 9.91
N LEU A 533 19.21 -15.66 9.90
CA LEU A 533 19.69 -14.94 8.75
C LEU A 533 21.22 -15.08 8.67
N ARG A 534 21.76 -15.39 7.49
CA ARG A 534 23.22 -15.44 7.25
C ARG A 534 23.55 -15.01 5.83
N THR A 535 24.84 -14.78 5.58
CA THR A 535 25.33 -14.46 4.23
C THR A 535 26.15 -15.63 3.69
N GLU A 536 25.91 -16.03 2.46
CA GLU A 536 26.53 -17.21 1.86
C GLU A 536 26.74 -16.99 0.36
N ARG A 537 27.93 -17.29 -0.17
CA ARG A 537 28.20 -17.10 -1.61
C ARG A 537 27.56 -18.19 -2.45
N GLY A 538 26.83 -17.80 -3.50
CA GLY A 538 26.23 -18.71 -4.49
C GLY A 538 25.22 -19.71 -3.92
N ALA A 539 24.66 -19.44 -2.74
CA ALA A 539 23.61 -20.25 -2.14
C ALA A 539 22.36 -20.29 -3.03
N LEU A 540 22.00 -19.17 -3.66
CA LEU A 540 20.83 -19.10 -4.52
C LEU A 540 21.01 -19.96 -5.77
N ALA A 541 22.13 -19.77 -6.48
CA ALA A 541 22.44 -20.52 -7.69
C ALA A 541 22.41 -22.04 -7.42
N ARG A 542 23.06 -22.50 -6.33
CA ARG A 542 23.01 -23.91 -5.91
C ARG A 542 21.59 -24.40 -5.64
N ALA A 543 20.77 -23.60 -4.96
CA ALA A 543 19.41 -23.98 -4.62
C ALA A 543 18.48 -24.00 -5.84
N MET A 544 18.64 -23.05 -6.76
CA MET A 544 17.87 -23.02 -8.02
C MET A 544 18.26 -24.17 -8.96
N GLU A 545 19.55 -24.50 -9.07
CA GLU A 545 20.01 -25.66 -9.85
C GLU A 545 19.42 -26.96 -9.27
N ALA A 546 19.47 -27.13 -7.95
CA ALA A 546 18.87 -28.28 -7.28
C ALA A 546 17.34 -28.36 -7.49
N ASP A 547 16.63 -27.24 -7.42
CA ASP A 547 15.19 -27.19 -7.68
C ASP A 547 14.87 -27.47 -9.16
N ALA A 548 15.67 -26.97 -10.09
CA ALA A 548 15.52 -27.24 -11.53
C ALA A 548 15.75 -28.72 -11.85
N GLU A 549 16.79 -29.34 -11.27
CA GLU A 549 17.05 -30.77 -11.43
C GLU A 549 15.90 -31.61 -10.85
N ARG A 550 15.48 -31.33 -9.62
CA ARG A 550 14.38 -32.02 -8.93
C ARG A 550 13.03 -31.82 -9.62
N SER A 551 12.80 -30.65 -10.24
CA SER A 551 11.53 -30.30 -10.87
C SER A 551 11.45 -30.61 -12.38
N SER A 552 12.56 -31.05 -12.98
CA SER A 552 12.67 -31.29 -14.44
C SER A 552 11.65 -32.29 -14.99
N GLY A 553 11.27 -33.29 -14.19
CA GLY A 553 10.27 -34.31 -14.55
C GLY A 553 8.84 -34.03 -14.05
N LEU A 554 8.60 -32.90 -13.39
CA LEU A 554 7.28 -32.58 -12.85
C LEU A 554 6.37 -32.01 -13.94
N GLN A 555 5.08 -32.33 -13.84
CA GLN A 555 4.08 -31.76 -14.75
C GLN A 555 3.95 -30.26 -14.51
N ASP A 556 4.15 -29.48 -15.57
CA ASP A 556 3.82 -28.06 -15.55
C ASP A 556 2.32 -27.88 -15.82
N LEU A 557 1.63 -27.28 -14.85
CA LEU A 557 0.20 -27.00 -14.91
C LEU A 557 -0.10 -25.63 -15.53
N HIS A 558 0.94 -24.86 -15.88
CA HIS A 558 0.78 -23.56 -16.53
C HIS A 558 0.20 -23.70 -17.94
N ASN A 559 -0.78 -22.85 -18.25
CA ASN A 559 -1.29 -22.64 -19.59
C ASN A 559 -1.13 -21.16 -19.94
N GLU A 560 -0.25 -20.86 -20.89
CA GLU A 560 0.05 -19.49 -21.36
C GLU A 560 -1.19 -18.72 -21.82
N ARG A 561 -2.21 -19.43 -22.33
CA ARG A 561 -3.46 -18.80 -22.76
C ARG A 561 -4.40 -18.47 -21.61
N HIS A 562 -4.16 -19.02 -20.41
CA HIS A 562 -5.06 -18.92 -19.26
C HIS A 562 -4.26 -18.87 -17.95
N GLU A 563 -3.36 -17.89 -17.82
CA GLU A 563 -2.40 -17.82 -16.71
C GLU A 563 -3.08 -17.82 -15.33
N ALA A 564 -4.10 -16.99 -15.16
CA ALA A 564 -4.81 -16.86 -13.89
C ALA A 564 -5.68 -18.08 -13.57
N ALA A 565 -6.32 -18.67 -14.59
CA ALA A 565 -7.03 -19.93 -14.40
C ALA A 565 -6.06 -21.05 -13.98
N SER A 566 -4.82 -21.03 -14.50
CA SER A 566 -3.76 -21.96 -14.08
C SER A 566 -3.40 -21.77 -12.60
N LEU A 567 -3.28 -20.52 -12.14
CA LEU A 567 -3.03 -20.21 -10.73
C LEU A 567 -4.19 -20.65 -9.81
N LEU A 568 -5.43 -20.30 -10.18
CA LEU A 568 -6.62 -20.70 -9.44
C LEU A 568 -6.74 -22.23 -9.39
N ARG A 569 -6.48 -22.90 -10.51
CA ARG A 569 -6.44 -24.35 -10.60
C ARG A 569 -5.40 -24.93 -9.64
N PHE A 570 -4.17 -24.40 -9.66
CA PHE A 570 -3.08 -24.81 -8.79
C PHE A 570 -3.43 -24.64 -7.30
N MET A 571 -4.11 -23.55 -6.93
CA MET A 571 -4.58 -23.33 -5.55
C MET A 571 -5.74 -24.26 -5.16
N ALA A 572 -6.73 -24.47 -6.04
CA ALA A 572 -7.85 -25.37 -5.77
C ALA A 572 -7.37 -26.80 -5.55
N ASP A 573 -6.41 -27.22 -6.35
CA ASP A 573 -5.67 -28.45 -6.25
C ASP A 573 -4.99 -28.66 -4.89
N GLN A 574 -4.39 -27.61 -4.31
CA GLN A 574 -3.84 -27.67 -2.96
C GLN A 574 -4.91 -28.00 -1.93
N LEU A 575 -6.06 -27.32 -2.03
CA LEU A 575 -7.16 -27.51 -1.09
C LEU A 575 -7.71 -28.95 -1.17
N VAL A 576 -7.82 -29.52 -2.39
CA VAL A 576 -8.29 -30.91 -2.55
C VAL A 576 -7.27 -31.94 -2.08
N ALA A 577 -5.98 -31.68 -2.25
CA ALA A 577 -4.93 -32.60 -1.81
C ALA A 577 -4.97 -32.87 -0.30
N GLN A 578 -5.42 -31.90 0.50
CA GLN A 578 -5.57 -32.01 1.95
C GLN A 578 -6.77 -32.86 2.41
N ILE A 579 -7.71 -33.16 1.51
CA ILE A 579 -8.87 -34.01 1.81
C ILE A 579 -8.38 -35.46 1.97
N PRO A 580 -8.71 -36.22 3.04
CA PRO A 580 -8.14 -37.50 3.40
C PRO A 580 -8.96 -38.58 2.68
N ALA A 581 -9.04 -38.47 1.36
CA ALA A 581 -9.86 -39.31 0.51
C ALA A 581 -8.98 -40.22 -0.36
N PRO A 582 -9.48 -41.40 -0.77
CA PRO A 582 -8.82 -42.24 -1.76
C PRO A 582 -8.39 -41.42 -2.99
N PRO A 583 -7.21 -41.68 -3.60
CA PRO A 583 -6.72 -40.90 -4.74
C PRO A 583 -7.72 -40.76 -5.89
N SER A 584 -8.51 -41.80 -6.16
CA SER A 584 -9.57 -41.79 -7.18
C SER A 584 -10.69 -40.80 -6.86
N GLU A 585 -11.03 -40.61 -5.59
CA GLU A 585 -12.05 -39.66 -5.16
C GLU A 585 -11.53 -38.23 -5.20
N ARG A 586 -10.28 -38.01 -4.76
CA ARG A 586 -9.61 -36.71 -4.87
C ARG A 586 -9.52 -36.25 -6.32
N GLN A 587 -9.04 -37.11 -7.22
CA GLN A 587 -8.93 -36.80 -8.65
C GLN A 587 -10.28 -36.40 -9.25
N ARG A 588 -11.38 -37.01 -8.80
CA ARG A 588 -12.73 -36.66 -9.26
C ARG A 588 -13.20 -35.32 -8.69
N ILE A 589 -12.91 -35.01 -7.42
CA ILE A 589 -13.18 -33.69 -6.83
C ILE A 589 -12.37 -32.60 -7.55
N GLU A 590 -11.08 -32.84 -7.79
CA GLU A 590 -10.19 -31.95 -8.55
C GLU A 590 -10.77 -31.66 -9.95
N SER A 591 -11.14 -32.70 -10.70
CA SER A 591 -11.71 -32.53 -12.04
C SER A 591 -12.97 -31.67 -12.04
N LEU A 592 -13.85 -31.85 -11.05
CA LEU A 592 -15.09 -31.08 -10.92
C LEU A 592 -14.81 -29.61 -10.58
N LEU A 593 -13.86 -29.34 -9.67
CA LEU A 593 -13.44 -27.98 -9.36
C LEU A 593 -12.76 -27.31 -10.56
N HIS A 594 -11.94 -28.05 -11.32
CA HIS A 594 -11.32 -27.51 -12.54
C HIS A 594 -12.37 -27.09 -13.55
N ASP A 595 -13.39 -27.91 -13.77
CA ASP A 595 -14.48 -27.58 -14.69
C ASP A 595 -15.30 -26.38 -14.20
N ALA A 596 -15.49 -26.23 -12.89
CA ALA A 596 -16.13 -25.05 -12.32
C ALA A 596 -15.30 -23.76 -12.52
N LEU A 597 -13.97 -23.86 -12.44
CA LEU A 597 -13.04 -22.73 -12.55
C LEU A 597 -12.72 -22.30 -14.00
N LYS A 598 -13.06 -23.12 -15.01
CA LYS A 598 -12.84 -22.83 -16.45
C LYS A 598 -13.77 -21.73 -17.03
N SER A 599 -14.17 -20.72 -16.25
CA SER A 599 -15.07 -19.68 -16.75
C SER A 599 -14.37 -18.73 -17.72
N PRO A 600 -14.90 -18.55 -18.95
CA PRO A 600 -14.42 -17.53 -19.88
C PRO A 600 -14.49 -16.13 -19.28
N GLU A 601 -15.47 -15.87 -18.42
CA GLU A 601 -15.66 -14.58 -17.75
C GLU A 601 -14.60 -14.35 -16.66
N LEU A 602 -14.33 -15.37 -15.83
CA LEU A 602 -13.21 -15.40 -14.88
C LEU A 602 -11.88 -15.11 -15.59
N THR A 603 -11.67 -15.87 -16.65
CA THR A 603 -10.49 -15.81 -17.49
C THR A 603 -10.35 -14.42 -18.09
N ALA A 604 -11.41 -13.84 -18.64
CA ALA A 604 -11.41 -12.49 -19.21
C ALA A 604 -11.15 -11.40 -18.16
N VAL A 605 -11.72 -11.48 -16.95
CA VAL A 605 -11.46 -10.49 -15.88
C VAL A 605 -10.00 -10.54 -15.44
N PHE A 606 -9.45 -11.73 -15.23
CA PHE A 606 -8.06 -11.87 -14.82
C PHE A 606 -7.06 -11.62 -15.97
N GLU A 607 -7.43 -11.93 -17.21
CA GLU A 607 -6.63 -11.61 -18.40
C GLU A 607 -6.65 -10.11 -18.67
N ASP A 608 -7.80 -9.45 -18.54
CA ASP A 608 -7.91 -8.00 -18.57
C ASP A 608 -7.09 -7.36 -17.43
N TRP A 609 -7.11 -7.96 -16.23
CA TRP A 609 -6.24 -7.57 -15.12
C TRP A 609 -4.75 -7.70 -15.45
N SER A 610 -4.32 -8.86 -15.98
CA SER A 610 -2.93 -9.15 -16.36
C SER A 610 -2.47 -8.25 -17.51
N GLN A 611 -3.28 -8.13 -18.57
CA GLN A 611 -3.00 -7.28 -19.73
C GLN A 611 -2.99 -5.81 -19.38
N LYS A 612 -3.89 -5.32 -18.50
CA LYS A 612 -3.88 -3.92 -18.05
C LYS A 612 -2.66 -3.61 -17.19
N GLY A 613 -2.20 -4.56 -16.37
CA GLY A 613 -0.90 -4.46 -15.68
C GLY A 613 0.26 -4.29 -16.67
N GLN A 614 0.37 -5.19 -17.64
CA GLN A 614 1.44 -5.19 -18.65
C GLN A 614 1.37 -4.00 -19.63
N GLN A 615 0.17 -3.54 -20.01
CA GLN A 615 0.00 -2.40 -20.92
C GLN A 615 0.45 -1.08 -20.28
N ARG A 616 0.26 -0.93 -18.96
CA ARG A 616 0.77 0.22 -18.21
C ARG A 616 2.30 0.25 -18.19
N GLU A 617 2.94 -0.92 -18.09
CA GLU A 617 4.40 -1.05 -18.15
C GLU A 617 4.96 -0.72 -19.54
N LYS A 618 4.29 -1.17 -20.61
CA LYS A 618 4.70 -0.84 -21.99
C LYS A 618 4.47 0.64 -22.35
N THR A 619 3.39 1.25 -21.89
CA THR A 619 3.07 2.66 -22.21
C THR A 619 3.98 3.68 -21.51
N VAL A 620 4.70 3.28 -20.46
CA VAL A 620 5.73 4.15 -19.84
C VAL A 620 7.01 4.19 -20.68
N ASN A 621 7.30 3.16 -21.48
CA ASN A 621 8.57 3.02 -22.21
C ASN A 621 8.48 3.31 -23.72
N ASP A 622 7.30 3.23 -24.34
CA ASP A 622 7.12 3.51 -25.77
C ASP A 622 6.35 4.83 -25.99
N ALA A 623 6.91 5.72 -26.82
CA ALA A 623 6.30 6.99 -27.24
C ALA A 623 4.96 6.78 -27.98
N LYS A 624 3.85 6.74 -27.24
CA LYS A 624 2.45 6.73 -27.72
C LYS A 624 1.53 7.41 -26.69
N PRO A 625 0.31 7.85 -27.09
CA PRO A 625 -0.34 9.06 -26.58
C PRO A 625 -0.38 9.17 -25.06
N ALA A 626 -0.14 10.39 -24.56
CA ALA A 626 -0.13 10.71 -23.14
C ALA A 626 -1.32 10.05 -22.43
N ALA A 627 -1.04 9.21 -21.44
CA ALA A 627 -2.09 8.61 -20.63
C ALA A 627 -2.79 9.71 -19.83
N PHE A 628 -4.12 9.80 -19.92
CA PHE A 628 -4.90 10.71 -19.06
C PHE A 628 -4.66 10.33 -17.60
N THR A 629 -4.12 11.26 -16.81
CA THR A 629 -3.72 11.04 -15.42
C THR A 629 -4.31 12.15 -14.57
N ILE A 630 -4.97 11.79 -13.47
CA ILE A 630 -5.49 12.76 -12.51
C ILE A 630 -4.45 12.90 -11.40
N PRO A 631 -3.92 14.11 -11.12
CA PRO A 631 -2.90 14.30 -10.11
C PRO A 631 -3.45 13.96 -8.72
N VAL A 632 -2.70 13.17 -7.95
CA VAL A 632 -3.08 12.83 -6.58
C VAL A 632 -2.92 14.08 -5.71
N SER A 633 -4.00 14.52 -5.05
CA SER A 633 -3.89 15.70 -4.19
C SER A 633 -2.85 15.47 -3.07
N SER A 634 -2.13 16.53 -2.69
CA SER A 634 -1.02 16.46 -1.73
C SER A 634 -1.39 15.84 -0.38
N ARG A 635 -2.67 15.93 0.03
CA ARG A 635 -3.19 15.26 1.24
C ARG A 635 -3.18 13.73 1.12
N ILE A 636 -3.41 13.20 -0.09
CA ILE A 636 -3.57 11.77 -0.38
C ILE A 636 -2.24 11.10 -0.71
N ALA A 637 -1.28 11.84 -1.25
CA ALA A 637 0.05 11.35 -1.60
C ALA A 637 0.79 10.70 -0.41
N SER A 638 0.50 11.15 0.82
CA SER A 638 1.05 10.53 2.05
C SER A 638 0.63 9.07 2.26
N LEU A 639 -0.46 8.60 1.64
CA LEU A 639 -0.95 7.21 1.75
C LEU A 639 -0.34 6.25 0.73
N SER A 640 0.27 6.74 -0.37
CA SER A 640 0.81 5.87 -1.44
C SER A 640 2.20 5.32 -1.14
N GLU A 641 2.89 5.79 -0.09
CA GLU A 641 4.27 5.35 0.21
C GLU A 641 4.37 3.88 0.69
N ASN A 642 3.25 3.25 1.02
CA ASN A 642 3.20 1.81 1.28
C ASN A 642 2.80 1.09 -0.01
N GLY A 643 3.72 0.42 -0.71
CA GLY A 643 3.47 -0.21 -2.02
C GLY A 643 2.26 -1.17 -2.11
N LEU A 644 1.82 -1.76 -0.99
CA LEU A 644 0.55 -2.49 -0.90
C LEU A 644 -0.67 -1.58 -1.21
N GLY A 645 -0.63 -0.33 -0.77
CA GLY A 645 -1.66 0.69 -0.99
C GLY A 645 -1.85 1.06 -2.46
N GLU A 646 -0.83 0.97 -3.32
CA GLU A 646 -0.99 1.21 -4.77
C GLU A 646 -1.76 0.06 -5.43
N ILE A 647 -1.40 -1.19 -5.13
CA ILE A 647 -2.15 -2.37 -5.59
C ILE A 647 -3.59 -2.31 -5.08
N LYS A 648 -3.79 -1.83 -3.85
CA LYS A 648 -5.13 -1.62 -3.29
C LYS A 648 -6.00 -0.68 -4.14
N LYS A 649 -5.43 0.45 -4.52
CA LYS A 649 -6.12 1.55 -5.22
C LYS A 649 -6.43 1.20 -6.67
N ASP A 650 -5.47 0.60 -7.37
CA ASP A 650 -5.55 0.45 -8.82
C ASP A 650 -6.47 -0.70 -9.26
N TYR A 651 -6.64 -1.73 -8.41
CA TYR A 651 -7.35 -2.95 -8.80
C TYR A 651 -8.46 -3.36 -7.84
N GLY A 652 -8.41 -2.92 -6.58
CA GLY A 652 -9.38 -3.31 -5.56
C GLY A 652 -10.80 -2.90 -5.93
N PHE A 653 -11.01 -1.66 -6.37
CA PHE A 653 -12.33 -1.16 -6.73
C PHE A 653 -12.90 -1.85 -7.97
N VAL A 654 -12.09 -2.03 -9.01
CA VAL A 654 -12.49 -2.74 -10.24
C VAL A 654 -12.92 -4.17 -9.95
N LEU A 655 -12.15 -4.87 -9.10
CA LEU A 655 -12.48 -6.22 -8.67
C LEU A 655 -13.80 -6.25 -7.89
N VAL A 656 -13.99 -5.34 -6.94
CA VAL A 656 -15.22 -5.27 -6.14
C VAL A 656 -16.45 -4.94 -7.00
N ASP A 657 -16.33 -4.02 -7.95
CA ASP A 657 -17.39 -3.65 -8.88
C ASP A 657 -17.73 -4.79 -9.86
N ALA A 658 -16.80 -5.71 -10.12
CA ALA A 658 -17.04 -6.93 -10.90
C ALA A 658 -17.66 -8.07 -10.07
N LEU A 659 -17.33 -8.13 -8.77
CA LEU A 659 -17.80 -9.17 -7.86
C LEU A 659 -19.22 -8.90 -7.35
N PHE A 660 -19.51 -7.68 -6.93
CA PHE A 660 -20.72 -7.38 -6.14
C PHE A 660 -21.57 -6.28 -6.76
N GLU A 661 -22.89 -6.36 -6.51
CA GLU A 661 -23.83 -5.42 -7.08
C GLU A 661 -23.65 -4.07 -6.41
N ARG A 662 -23.56 -3.01 -7.22
CA ARG A 662 -23.36 -1.68 -6.68
C ARG A 662 -24.49 -1.33 -5.71
N GLY A 663 -24.11 -0.92 -4.51
CA GLY A 663 -25.05 -0.54 -3.45
C GLY A 663 -25.52 -1.70 -2.55
N SER A 664 -25.17 -2.95 -2.86
CA SER A 664 -25.31 -4.10 -1.96
C SER A 664 -24.36 -3.98 -0.75
N TRP A 665 -24.64 -4.67 0.35
CA TRP A 665 -23.75 -4.66 1.50
C TRP A 665 -22.37 -5.28 1.22
N PRO A 666 -22.21 -6.36 0.41
CA PRO A 666 -20.88 -6.91 0.12
C PRO A 666 -20.03 -5.92 -0.69
N TRP A 667 -20.67 -5.21 -1.64
CA TRP A 667 -20.04 -4.15 -2.41
C TRP A 667 -19.59 -3.00 -1.50
N THR A 668 -20.50 -2.48 -0.67
CA THR A 668 -20.18 -1.36 0.23
C THR A 668 -19.11 -1.76 1.23
N LEU A 669 -19.22 -2.90 1.91
CA LEU A 669 -18.20 -3.36 2.86
C LEU A 669 -16.82 -3.45 2.20
N SER A 670 -16.73 -4.10 1.05
CA SER A 670 -15.45 -4.30 0.38
C SER A 670 -14.81 -2.98 -0.06
N ARG A 671 -15.60 -2.03 -0.56
CA ARG A 671 -15.10 -0.70 -0.94
C ARG A 671 -14.75 0.18 0.24
N GLU A 672 -15.59 0.20 1.28
CA GLU A 672 -15.31 0.99 2.47
C GLU A 672 -14.08 0.45 3.21
N TYR A 673 -13.81 -0.85 3.14
CA TYR A 673 -12.54 -1.42 3.59
C TYR A 673 -11.34 -0.91 2.78
N LEU A 674 -11.48 -0.76 1.46
CA LEU A 674 -10.44 -0.16 0.62
C LEU A 674 -10.27 1.36 0.88
N LEU A 675 -11.32 2.04 1.34
CA LEU A 675 -11.33 3.48 1.63
C LEU A 675 -10.99 3.82 3.10
N ASP A 676 -10.89 2.84 4.00
CA ASP A 676 -10.70 3.07 5.45
C ASP A 676 -9.47 3.94 5.75
N ASP A 677 -8.34 3.66 5.08
CA ASP A 677 -7.12 4.45 5.25
C ASP A 677 -7.23 5.86 4.66
N PHE A 678 -7.99 6.04 3.59
CA PHE A 678 -8.27 7.35 2.99
C PHE A 678 -9.16 8.22 3.88
N GLN A 679 -10.14 7.61 4.54
CA GLN A 679 -11.12 8.31 5.36
C GLN A 679 -10.56 8.83 6.67
N LYS A 680 -9.57 8.15 7.27
CA LYS A 680 -8.86 8.65 8.46
C LYS A 680 -8.20 10.01 8.23
N LEU A 681 -7.94 10.39 6.97
CA LEU A 681 -7.35 11.68 6.60
C LEU A 681 -8.36 12.76 6.22
N GLN A 682 -9.59 12.39 5.87
CA GLN A 682 -10.64 13.37 5.64
C GLN A 682 -11.29 13.68 6.99
N ASP A 683 -11.19 14.93 7.45
CA ASP A 683 -11.87 15.41 8.66
C ASP A 683 -13.41 15.25 8.60
N ASP A 684 -13.95 14.85 7.44
CA ASP A 684 -15.36 14.69 7.18
C ASP A 684 -15.86 13.26 7.43
N ASN A 685 -15.86 12.87 8.71
CA ASN A 685 -16.43 11.61 9.21
C ASN A 685 -17.93 11.42 8.86
N HIS A 686 -18.60 12.46 8.35
CA HIS A 686 -20.03 12.41 8.06
C HIS A 686 -20.36 11.56 6.82
N ALA A 687 -19.53 11.57 5.78
CA ALA A 687 -19.77 10.81 4.55
C ALA A 687 -19.63 9.29 4.79
N TYR A 688 -18.56 8.87 5.47
CA TYR A 688 -18.35 7.49 5.90
C TYR A 688 -19.55 6.96 6.69
N GLY A 689 -19.99 7.73 7.69
CA GLY A 689 -21.14 7.34 8.49
C GLY A 689 -22.45 7.27 7.70
N ARG A 690 -22.62 7.99 6.58
CA ARG A 690 -23.84 7.94 5.75
C ARG A 690 -23.93 6.64 4.97
N GLU A 691 -22.85 6.22 4.32
CA GLU A 691 -22.85 5.01 3.50
C GLU A 691 -22.99 3.75 4.35
N TRP A 692 -22.28 3.70 5.50
CA TRP A 692 -22.51 2.64 6.48
C TRP A 692 -23.94 2.66 6.99
N ARG A 693 -24.53 3.81 7.35
CA ARG A 693 -25.95 3.85 7.77
C ARG A 693 -26.92 3.40 6.67
N ARG A 694 -26.59 3.64 5.40
CA ARG A 694 -27.41 3.21 4.26
C ARG A 694 -27.47 1.69 4.16
N VAL A 695 -26.34 1.00 4.30
CA VAL A 695 -26.30 -0.48 4.20
C VAL A 695 -26.52 -1.20 5.52
N MET A 696 -26.16 -0.59 6.66
CA MET A 696 -26.28 -1.18 8.00
C MET A 696 -27.62 -0.90 8.66
N GLY A 697 -28.60 -0.43 7.91
CA GLY A 697 -29.97 -0.34 8.39
C GLY A 697 -30.46 -1.71 8.87
N PRO A 698 -31.28 -1.79 9.94
CA PRO A 698 -31.83 -3.05 10.44
C PRO A 698 -32.50 -3.92 9.35
N ASP A 699 -33.01 -3.28 8.29
CA ASP A 699 -33.73 -3.92 7.21
C ASP A 699 -32.89 -4.10 5.92
N LYS A 700 -31.57 -3.92 5.98
CA LYS A 700 -30.70 -3.86 4.78
C LYS A 700 -29.62 -4.93 4.71
N ILE A 701 -29.21 -5.43 5.86
CA ILE A 701 -28.33 -6.58 6.02
C ILE A 701 -29.08 -7.69 6.73
N GLY A 702 -28.47 -8.85 6.83
CA GLY A 702 -28.92 -9.96 7.65
C GLY A 702 -27.81 -10.51 8.55
N PRO A 703 -27.98 -11.74 9.06
CA PRO A 703 -27.09 -12.33 10.04
C PRO A 703 -25.71 -12.67 9.46
N LEU A 704 -25.59 -12.98 8.17
CA LEU A 704 -24.29 -13.32 7.55
C LEU A 704 -23.41 -12.08 7.38
N ALA A 705 -24.01 -10.98 6.94
CA ALA A 705 -23.34 -9.69 6.87
C ALA A 705 -22.85 -9.24 8.26
N CYS A 706 -23.70 -9.40 9.28
CA CYS A 706 -23.35 -9.03 10.66
C CYS A 706 -22.22 -9.90 11.22
N LEU A 707 -22.24 -11.22 10.99
CA LEU A 707 -21.18 -12.12 11.39
C LEU A 707 -19.85 -11.72 10.73
N LEU A 708 -19.87 -11.47 9.42
CA LEU A 708 -18.69 -11.03 8.67
C LEU A 708 -18.10 -9.74 9.25
N LEU A 709 -18.93 -8.72 9.45
CA LEU A 709 -18.51 -7.44 10.01
C LEU A 709 -17.98 -7.56 11.44
N SER A 710 -18.59 -8.45 12.23
CA SER A 710 -18.14 -8.70 13.59
C SER A 710 -16.78 -9.40 13.66
N SER A 711 -16.37 -10.09 12.59
CA SER A 711 -15.06 -10.73 12.50
C SER A 711 -13.96 -9.76 11.99
N THR A 712 -14.31 -8.81 11.12
CA THR A 712 -13.34 -7.97 10.38
C THR A 712 -13.19 -6.55 10.91
N MET A 713 -14.24 -5.94 11.48
CA MET A 713 -14.24 -4.52 11.83
C MET A 713 -13.77 -4.26 13.26
N SER A 714 -13.33 -3.03 13.56
CA SER A 714 -12.88 -2.64 14.91
C SER A 714 -14.00 -2.67 15.96
N ASN A 715 -15.25 -2.41 15.57
CA ASN A 715 -16.41 -2.44 16.46
C ASN A 715 -17.15 -3.79 16.44
N LYS A 716 -16.39 -4.89 16.60
CA LYS A 716 -16.88 -6.27 16.51
C LYS A 716 -18.18 -6.52 17.28
N ALA A 717 -18.21 -6.08 18.54
CA ALA A 717 -19.32 -6.35 19.45
C ALA A 717 -20.62 -5.63 19.07
N ALA A 718 -20.56 -4.45 18.43
CA ALA A 718 -21.78 -3.77 17.99
C ALA A 718 -22.44 -4.49 16.82
N TYR A 719 -21.64 -4.94 15.84
CA TYR A 719 -22.15 -5.70 14.70
C TYR A 719 -22.66 -7.08 15.11
N ALA A 720 -21.96 -7.74 16.03
CA ALA A 720 -22.43 -9.00 16.59
C ALA A 720 -23.79 -8.84 17.31
N ARG A 721 -23.97 -7.78 18.12
CA ARG A 721 -25.27 -7.46 18.75
C ARG A 721 -26.37 -7.13 17.74
N LEU A 722 -26.02 -6.49 16.63
CA LEU A 722 -26.98 -6.22 15.55
C LEU A 722 -27.38 -7.53 14.88
N GLY A 723 -26.43 -8.40 14.59
CA GLY A 723 -26.67 -9.71 14.00
C GLY A 723 -27.55 -10.60 14.84
N VAL A 724 -27.36 -10.65 16.17
CA VAL A 724 -28.25 -11.36 17.10
C VAL A 724 -29.70 -10.86 17.04
N ARG A 725 -29.93 -9.60 16.64
CA ARG A 725 -31.30 -9.06 16.47
C ARG A 725 -31.89 -9.36 15.09
N GLN A 726 -31.06 -9.85 14.16
CA GLN A 726 -31.42 -10.15 12.77
C GLN A 726 -31.24 -11.63 12.43
N THR A 727 -31.17 -12.50 13.44
CA THR A 727 -31.17 -13.96 13.28
C THR A 727 -32.58 -14.45 12.98
N ASP A 728 -33.16 -13.95 11.90
CA ASP A 728 -34.44 -14.39 11.38
C ASP A 728 -34.28 -14.80 9.91
N ARG A 729 -35.17 -15.68 9.47
CA ARG A 729 -35.13 -16.24 8.12
C ARG A 729 -35.21 -15.17 7.04
N GLN A 730 -36.06 -14.15 7.21
CA GLN A 730 -36.27 -13.12 6.20
C GLN A 730 -35.00 -12.28 6.00
N SER A 731 -34.29 -11.98 7.10
CA SER A 731 -33.00 -11.30 7.08
C SER A 731 -31.91 -12.16 6.41
N LEU A 732 -31.88 -13.47 6.67
CA LEU A 732 -30.98 -14.39 5.95
C LEU A 732 -31.28 -14.42 4.44
N GLU A 733 -32.56 -14.54 4.05
CA GLU A 733 -32.96 -14.53 2.63
C GLU A 733 -32.45 -13.30 1.90
N ARG A 734 -32.45 -12.15 2.57
CA ARG A 734 -31.94 -10.88 2.04
C ARG A 734 -30.43 -10.91 1.80
N ASP A 735 -29.66 -11.48 2.71
CA ASP A 735 -28.22 -11.66 2.53
C ASP A 735 -27.92 -12.60 1.37
N LEU A 736 -28.62 -13.74 1.30
CA LEU A 736 -28.45 -14.71 0.23
C LEU A 736 -28.81 -14.13 -1.13
N GLU A 737 -29.86 -13.32 -1.21
CA GLU A 737 -30.25 -12.65 -2.44
C GLU A 737 -29.15 -11.68 -2.92
N GLN A 738 -28.50 -10.93 -2.03
CA GLN A 738 -27.39 -10.04 -2.41
C GLN A 738 -26.10 -10.78 -2.79
N LEU A 739 -25.85 -11.97 -2.21
CA LEU A 739 -24.68 -12.79 -2.50
C LEU A 739 -24.85 -13.66 -3.75
N THR A 740 -26.08 -14.09 -4.05
CA THR A 740 -26.36 -15.08 -5.12
C THR A 740 -27.24 -14.53 -6.23
N GLY A 741 -27.84 -13.34 -6.08
CA GLY A 741 -28.95 -12.93 -6.91
C GLY A 741 -28.67 -12.06 -8.13
N GLY A 742 -27.47 -11.47 -8.21
CA GLY A 742 -27.07 -10.59 -9.31
C GLY A 742 -26.46 -11.32 -10.51
N PRO A 743 -26.40 -10.69 -11.70
CA PRO A 743 -25.73 -11.20 -12.91
C PRO A 743 -24.19 -11.15 -12.79
N LEU A 744 -23.68 -11.23 -11.57
CA LEU A 744 -22.31 -10.93 -11.22
C LEU A 744 -21.50 -12.20 -11.13
N TRP A 745 -20.20 -12.03 -11.24
CA TRP A 745 -19.26 -13.15 -11.25
C TRP A 745 -19.39 -14.02 -9.98
N VAL A 746 -19.61 -13.43 -8.79
CA VAL A 746 -19.82 -14.21 -7.56
C VAL A 746 -20.96 -15.22 -7.72
N SER A 747 -22.11 -14.78 -8.24
CA SER A 747 -23.29 -15.64 -8.44
C SER A 747 -23.01 -16.72 -9.48
N GLU A 748 -22.36 -16.38 -10.58
CA GLU A 748 -22.01 -17.34 -11.62
C GLU A 748 -21.00 -18.37 -11.12
N LEU A 749 -20.00 -17.96 -10.35
CA LEU A 749 -19.04 -18.87 -9.75
C LEU A 749 -19.71 -19.79 -8.72
N VAL A 750 -20.50 -19.23 -7.80
CA VAL A 750 -21.28 -20.01 -6.82
C VAL A 750 -22.17 -21.01 -7.56
N SER A 751 -22.79 -20.59 -8.66
CA SER A 751 -23.63 -21.47 -9.49
C SER A 751 -22.85 -22.60 -10.15
N ARG A 752 -21.67 -22.33 -10.70
CA ARG A 752 -20.80 -23.35 -11.31
C ARG A 752 -20.26 -24.32 -10.28
N LEU A 753 -19.85 -23.82 -9.13
CA LEU A 753 -19.37 -24.65 -8.03
C LEU A 753 -20.49 -25.52 -7.48
N ALA A 754 -21.67 -24.96 -7.20
CA ALA A 754 -22.81 -25.76 -6.74
C ALA A 754 -23.24 -26.80 -7.79
N ARG A 755 -23.16 -26.49 -9.09
CA ARG A 755 -23.39 -27.48 -10.15
C ARG A 755 -22.35 -28.60 -10.13
N ALA A 756 -21.07 -28.27 -10.06
CA ALA A 756 -19.97 -29.23 -10.03
C ALA A 756 -20.03 -30.11 -8.77
N LEU A 757 -20.28 -29.49 -7.63
CA LEU A 757 -20.40 -30.15 -6.34
C LEU A 757 -21.63 -31.08 -6.24
N GLY A 758 -22.71 -30.77 -6.98
CA GLY A 758 -23.88 -31.66 -7.09
C GLY A 758 -23.59 -33.00 -7.78
N GLN A 759 -22.47 -33.12 -8.50
CA GLN A 759 -22.05 -34.34 -9.19
C GLN A 759 -21.22 -35.28 -8.29
N LEU A 760 -20.97 -34.88 -7.04
CA LEU A 760 -20.25 -35.67 -6.05
C LEU A 760 -21.11 -36.83 -5.52
N THR A 761 -20.49 -37.99 -5.32
CA THR A 761 -21.14 -39.12 -4.64
C THR A 761 -21.38 -38.81 -3.15
N PRO A 762 -22.29 -39.51 -2.47
CA PRO A 762 -22.55 -39.30 -1.04
C PRO A 762 -21.28 -39.36 -0.17
N GLU A 763 -20.36 -40.28 -0.48
CA GLU A 763 -19.08 -40.43 0.22
C GLU A 763 -18.20 -39.19 0.05
N GLN A 764 -18.08 -38.69 -1.18
CA GLN A 764 -17.29 -37.49 -1.49
C GLN A 764 -17.89 -36.24 -0.87
N ARG A 765 -19.22 -36.13 -0.80
CA ARG A 765 -19.91 -35.03 -0.11
C ARG A 765 -19.59 -35.03 1.37
N ASN A 766 -19.70 -36.18 2.03
CA ASN A 766 -19.40 -36.31 3.46
C ASN A 766 -17.95 -35.94 3.78
N LEU A 767 -17.01 -36.31 2.90
CA LEU A 767 -15.60 -35.94 3.03
C LEU A 767 -15.41 -34.43 2.93
N LEU A 768 -16.01 -33.78 1.94
CA LEU A 768 -15.92 -32.32 1.76
C LEU A 768 -16.53 -31.56 2.94
N VAL A 769 -17.68 -32.03 3.45
CA VAL A 769 -18.34 -31.47 4.65
C VAL A 769 -17.45 -31.61 5.89
N GLY A 770 -16.77 -32.75 6.08
CA GLY A 770 -15.87 -32.96 7.22
C GLY A 770 -14.74 -31.92 7.32
N TYR A 771 -14.30 -31.40 6.16
CA TYR A 771 -13.23 -30.41 6.02
C TYR A 771 -13.67 -28.97 6.14
N ALA A 772 -14.97 -28.71 5.96
CA ALA A 772 -15.48 -27.38 6.18
C ALA A 772 -15.31 -26.99 7.67
N PRO A 773 -15.02 -25.70 7.95
CA PRO A 773 -15.11 -25.16 9.30
C PRO A 773 -16.45 -25.53 9.92
N GLU A 774 -16.47 -25.77 11.23
CA GLU A 774 -17.65 -26.28 11.95
C GLU A 774 -18.94 -25.52 11.59
N MET A 775 -18.88 -24.18 11.59
CA MET A 775 -20.01 -23.30 11.23
C MET A 775 -20.51 -23.45 9.78
N ALA A 776 -19.71 -23.98 8.87
CA ALA A 776 -20.07 -24.12 7.47
C ALA A 776 -20.48 -25.55 7.10
N ARG A 777 -20.34 -26.53 8.01
CA ARG A 777 -20.64 -27.94 7.73
C ARG A 777 -22.11 -28.16 7.37
N ALA A 778 -23.03 -27.67 8.20
CA ALA A 778 -24.47 -27.80 7.99
C ALA A 778 -24.95 -27.16 6.68
N PRO A 779 -24.68 -25.86 6.41
CA PRO A 779 -25.11 -25.24 5.15
C PRO A 779 -24.44 -25.87 3.93
N LEU A 780 -23.16 -26.27 4.02
CA LEU A 780 -22.49 -26.96 2.91
C LEU A 780 -23.14 -28.32 2.64
N ALA A 781 -23.38 -29.14 3.67
CA ALA A 781 -24.04 -30.44 3.52
C ALA A 781 -25.41 -30.30 2.84
N ALA A 782 -26.23 -29.36 3.31
CA ALA A 782 -27.54 -29.09 2.72
C ALA A 782 -27.44 -28.69 1.24
N VAL A 783 -26.46 -27.84 0.88
CA VAL A 783 -26.25 -27.42 -0.52
C VAL A 783 -25.89 -28.62 -1.38
N LEU A 784 -24.96 -29.45 -0.92
CA LEU A 784 -24.51 -30.61 -1.68
C LEU A 784 -25.62 -31.65 -1.87
N ASP A 785 -26.39 -31.93 -0.82
CA ASP A 785 -27.49 -32.91 -0.89
C ASP A 785 -28.65 -32.42 -1.74
N ARG A 786 -29.02 -31.14 -1.63
CA ARG A 786 -30.06 -30.55 -2.48
C ARG A 786 -29.66 -30.56 -3.95
N ARG A 787 -28.41 -30.17 -4.26
CA ARG A 787 -27.89 -30.22 -5.64
C ARG A 787 -27.89 -31.62 -6.22
N ALA A 788 -27.62 -32.64 -5.40
CA ALA A 788 -27.69 -34.03 -5.82
C ALA A 788 -29.14 -34.51 -6.03
N ALA A 789 -30.08 -34.07 -5.18
CA ALA A 789 -31.48 -34.45 -5.25
C ALA A 789 -32.27 -33.70 -6.35
N SER A 790 -31.82 -32.51 -6.73
CA SER A 790 -32.51 -31.62 -7.68
C SER A 790 -31.53 -30.99 -8.68
N PRO A 791 -30.92 -31.79 -9.58
CA PRO A 791 -29.90 -31.30 -10.51
C PRO A 791 -30.43 -30.24 -11.48
N ASP A 792 -31.73 -30.30 -11.81
CA ASP A 792 -32.42 -29.39 -12.73
C ASP A 792 -32.81 -28.04 -12.09
N GLU A 793 -32.78 -27.94 -10.76
CA GLU A 793 -32.95 -26.65 -10.07
C GLU A 793 -31.81 -25.72 -10.46
N THR A 794 -32.05 -24.40 -10.51
CA THR A 794 -30.93 -23.48 -10.75
C THR A 794 -29.95 -23.58 -9.58
N ALA A 795 -28.65 -23.51 -9.85
CA ALA A 795 -27.65 -23.63 -8.80
C ALA A 795 -27.82 -22.54 -7.72
N ARG A 796 -28.26 -21.34 -8.13
CA ARG A 796 -28.70 -20.26 -7.25
C ARG A 796 -29.84 -20.70 -6.32
N ASP A 797 -30.95 -21.20 -6.88
CA ASP A 797 -32.13 -21.58 -6.08
C ASP A 797 -31.82 -22.74 -5.14
N SER A 798 -30.96 -23.68 -5.58
CA SER A 798 -30.49 -24.76 -4.73
C SER A 798 -29.63 -24.25 -3.58
N VAL A 799 -28.66 -23.35 -3.83
CA VAL A 799 -27.82 -22.79 -2.76
C VAL A 799 -28.70 -22.02 -1.77
N ARG A 800 -29.57 -21.13 -2.27
CA ARG A 800 -30.47 -20.35 -1.42
C ARG A 800 -31.36 -21.25 -0.58
N SER A 801 -32.06 -22.19 -1.20
CA SER A 801 -33.02 -23.04 -0.51
C SER A 801 -32.36 -24.00 0.48
N ALA A 802 -31.17 -24.52 0.14
CA ALA A 802 -30.41 -25.38 1.04
C ALA A 802 -29.89 -24.63 2.26
N VAL A 803 -29.36 -23.41 2.09
CA VAL A 803 -28.89 -22.61 3.21
C VAL A 803 -30.06 -22.22 4.13
N LEU A 804 -31.23 -21.92 3.56
CA LEU A 804 -32.45 -21.66 4.34
C LEU A 804 -32.96 -22.91 5.06
N GLN A 805 -32.84 -24.09 4.45
CA GLN A 805 -33.16 -25.34 5.11
C GLN A 805 -32.21 -25.60 6.29
N ALA A 806 -30.89 -25.45 6.09
CA ALA A 806 -29.91 -25.58 7.16
C ALA A 806 -30.18 -24.59 8.31
N TRP A 807 -30.62 -23.36 7.96
CA TRP A 807 -31.07 -22.37 8.92
C TRP A 807 -32.26 -22.85 9.76
N ASP A 808 -33.30 -23.41 9.13
CA ASP A 808 -34.45 -23.96 9.86
C ASP A 808 -34.10 -25.21 10.70
N GLU A 809 -33.03 -25.92 10.34
CA GLU A 809 -32.55 -27.13 11.00
C GLU A 809 -31.55 -26.85 12.15
N GLY A 810 -31.39 -25.58 12.56
CA GLY A 810 -30.63 -25.19 13.75
C GLY A 810 -29.30 -24.48 13.48
N TRP A 811 -28.96 -24.18 12.22
CA TRP A 811 -27.77 -23.38 11.92
C TRP A 811 -27.89 -21.93 12.44
N ASP A 812 -29.11 -21.44 12.61
CA ASP A 812 -29.40 -20.14 13.22
C ASP A 812 -28.91 -20.04 14.68
N GLU A 813 -29.07 -21.11 15.46
CA GLU A 813 -28.58 -21.19 16.85
C GLU A 813 -27.05 -21.08 16.90
N GLU A 814 -26.33 -21.76 15.99
CA GLU A 814 -24.87 -21.71 15.91
C GLU A 814 -24.38 -20.30 15.53
N VAL A 815 -24.97 -19.71 14.48
CA VAL A 815 -24.66 -18.34 14.06
C VAL A 815 -24.94 -17.34 15.18
N THR A 816 -26.05 -17.51 15.90
CA THR A 816 -26.41 -16.67 17.06
C THR A 816 -25.40 -16.83 18.19
N SER A 817 -25.02 -18.06 18.55
CA SER A 817 -24.06 -18.37 19.61
C SER A 817 -22.70 -17.71 19.34
N GLN A 818 -22.20 -17.82 18.10
CA GLN A 818 -20.94 -17.21 17.70
C GLN A 818 -21.00 -15.68 17.77
N MET A 819 -22.09 -15.06 17.33
CA MET A 819 -22.27 -13.62 17.48
C MET A 819 -22.40 -13.21 18.95
N GLN A 820 -23.05 -13.99 19.81
CA GLN A 820 -23.10 -13.70 21.26
C GLN A 820 -21.70 -13.77 21.89
N LEU A 821 -20.89 -14.74 21.49
CA LEU A 821 -19.50 -14.90 21.92
C LEU A 821 -18.67 -13.66 21.55
N ILE A 822 -18.73 -13.23 20.29
CA ILE A 822 -18.06 -12.02 19.81
C ILE A 822 -18.60 -10.76 20.53
N ALA A 823 -19.91 -10.67 20.73
CA ALA A 823 -20.55 -9.56 21.42
C ALA A 823 -20.13 -9.42 22.90
N SER A 824 -19.79 -10.54 23.54
CA SER A 824 -19.33 -10.59 24.94
C SER A 824 -17.85 -10.27 25.12
N GLY A 825 -17.07 -10.20 24.03
CA GLY A 825 -15.61 -10.05 24.08
C GLY A 825 -14.86 -11.34 24.46
N ASN A 826 -15.56 -12.45 24.70
CA ASN A 826 -14.98 -13.74 25.08
C ASN A 826 -14.67 -14.64 23.87
N ASN A 827 -14.38 -14.08 22.70
CA ASN A 827 -14.07 -14.91 21.53
C ASN A 827 -12.74 -15.68 21.78
N PRO A 828 -12.75 -17.02 21.87
CA PRO A 828 -11.55 -17.83 22.13
C PRO A 828 -10.58 -17.83 20.94
N TYR A 829 -10.97 -17.24 19.82
CA TYR A 829 -10.17 -17.12 18.59
C TYR A 829 -9.39 -15.81 18.49
N HIS A 830 -9.40 -14.97 19.54
CA HIS A 830 -8.73 -13.67 19.59
C HIS A 830 -7.26 -13.72 20.05
#